data_AF-A0A812AUL4-F1
#
_entry.id   AF-A0A812AUL4-F1
#
_cell.length_a   1.000
_cell.length_b   1.000
_cell.length_c   1.000
_cell.angle_alpha   90.00
_cell.angle_beta   90.00
_cell.angle_gamma   90.00
#
_symmetry.space_group_name_H-M   'P 1'
#
loop_
_entity.id
_entity.type
_entity.pdbx_description
1 polymer ?
#
loop_
_entity_poly.entity_id
_entity_poly.type
_entity_poly.pdbx_seq_one_letter_code
_entity_poly.pdbx_strand_id
1 'polypeptide(L)'
;MIQLDIEFYLDSIPWEFIYLSIYLSIYLSIYQKLKEEREAKRQQLDDRHLYILQTVADCLRLERTEVEDAILEGVQIETIHRFLGVSGSRQIMFYYQEPDIDKDSVDHLRVGQSTPRISRALKAKIFVSDGKEVPLRGVCLLFIKSETSLAITDANIVKEVNYTLLDASRQEREGGGLLSGLEVILSQVFIPAVRKLKYGWGYLDVVQQDQPVRSNFLNSMEAFVSILSGAQDSLGDKVTLQHYEPLNVSRAFTAAEFMAIANSSEAMEGVENIIKIWINQVEQVLAESGQMRREADDIGPRAELEHWKRRMSKFNYLLDQIKGHEVRAVLGILQAAKSKLLKTWQELDRRITDTANEARDNVKFLYTLEKFCDPLYNSNPVGMLPGIPGLINGIRMIHSISRYYNTSERMTSLFVKITNQMITACKSYITCNGTETVWSQPTDRVIAKVHDCIHLNNTYQRSFQQTKEKLETMPNERQFDFSGMYIFGKFDTFIRRLKKIIEMFETIEMYSHLSESKIEGLEGMVVTFQMIVSTMKNKAYDFLDQRKTEFDQDFEEFKRKRHELHVSIVRFMGQKFDRIANTKRALNILHKFECLHLSNLDTAEQYQRILTHYAKDIEIVSRLYQKHKNDPPVARDQPPVAGKISWARQLFRRIQEPMEAFQKHCIILQCSDARRIIKNYNKMAKILLEFEILYHRCWLRQVEEVKTGLQTSLLVRHPETNELFVNFDAQVIVMIREVECMARLGLEIPPFASSLRARQEEYKNICNALEDKNSMNIDSIFVFFLNFFLNFLSFSFISFYLSFFLFTSFLSLYFIFSFVFISCFFLHFFLFHSFFSFFLLHLFLFISFLSFPFCSLLYFFHSLFSSFISILNVLYVLNFFFSIGFISVLSSLIWPVTLYLQLAFLLHSNLPHSFFIYIIYFLSLFHFDFSFFLHHFFFLSFFLSFFLSFFLLHFFFSFFLLLHYSLLFNCFLFLFLCS
;
A
#
# COMPACT_ATOMS: atom_id res chain seq x y z
N MET A 1 -8.76 96.55 -64.42
CA MET A 1 -7.79 97.48 -63.79
C MET A 1 -7.18 96.70 -62.64
N ILE A 2 -5.97 96.18 -62.68
CA ILE A 2 -4.71 96.65 -63.30
C ILE A 2 -4.00 95.43 -63.87
N GLN A 3 -3.52 95.57 -65.10
CA GLN A 3 -2.53 94.71 -65.75
C GLN A 3 -1.21 95.46 -65.60
N LEU A 4 -0.16 94.80 -65.08
CA LEU A 4 1.28 94.98 -65.37
C LEU A 4 2.17 94.57 -64.16
N ASP A 5 3.32 93.99 -64.51
CA ASP A 5 4.54 93.76 -63.70
C ASP A 5 4.71 92.43 -62.94
N ILE A 6 4.79 91.29 -63.66
CA ILE A 6 5.62 90.14 -63.23
C ILE A 6 6.26 89.47 -64.46
N GLU A 7 7.07 90.20 -65.24
CA GLU A 7 7.89 89.61 -66.32
C GLU A 7 9.41 89.78 -66.08
N PHE A 8 9.83 90.15 -64.86
CA PHE A 8 11.25 90.45 -64.57
C PHE A 8 11.88 89.68 -63.39
N TYR A 9 11.25 88.62 -62.86
CA TYR A 9 11.78 87.91 -61.68
C TYR A 9 12.01 86.40 -61.83
N LEU A 10 11.79 85.80 -63.00
CA LEU A 10 11.98 84.35 -63.19
C LEU A 10 13.39 83.93 -63.65
N ASP A 11 14.22 84.86 -64.15
CA ASP A 11 15.61 84.57 -64.57
C ASP A 11 16.64 84.58 -63.42
N SER A 12 16.19 84.80 -62.18
CA SER A 12 17.06 84.85 -60.99
C SER A 12 16.87 83.67 -60.01
N ILE A 13 16.05 82.68 -60.34
CA ILE A 13 15.84 81.50 -59.48
C ILE A 13 16.78 80.38 -59.95
N PRO A 14 17.74 79.91 -59.14
CA PRO A 14 18.63 78.81 -59.52
C PRO A 14 17.81 77.57 -59.92
N TRP A 15 18.22 76.86 -60.97
CA TRP A 15 17.58 75.59 -61.39
C TRP A 15 17.43 74.57 -60.24
N GLU A 16 18.32 74.65 -59.25
CA GLU A 16 18.26 73.89 -57.99
C GLU A 16 16.99 74.17 -57.18
N PHE A 17 16.50 75.42 -57.14
CA PHE A 17 15.25 75.79 -56.46
C PHE A 17 14.00 75.26 -57.18
N ILE A 18 14.02 75.25 -58.51
CA ILE A 18 12.92 74.67 -59.31
C ILE A 18 12.89 73.15 -59.14
N TYR A 19 14.06 72.50 -59.16
CA TYR A 19 14.17 71.06 -58.92
C TYR A 19 13.74 70.68 -57.50
N LEU A 20 14.17 71.45 -56.48
CA LEU A 20 13.73 71.26 -55.10
C LEU A 20 12.22 71.46 -54.96
N SER A 21 11.66 72.48 -55.62
CA SER A 21 10.21 72.77 -55.59
C SER A 21 9.38 71.66 -56.25
N ILE A 22 9.84 71.12 -57.38
CA ILE A 22 9.17 69.99 -58.05
C ILE A 22 9.30 68.72 -57.21
N TYR A 23 10.48 68.45 -56.66
CA TYR A 23 10.71 67.30 -55.78
C TYR A 23 9.87 67.40 -54.51
N LEU A 24 9.79 68.59 -53.90
CA LEU A 24 8.97 68.86 -52.73
C LEU A 24 7.47 68.76 -53.05
N SER A 25 7.04 69.23 -54.23
CA SER A 25 5.64 69.11 -54.68
C SER A 25 5.24 67.66 -54.98
N ILE A 26 6.13 66.86 -55.58
CA ILE A 26 5.92 65.42 -55.81
C ILE A 26 5.90 64.70 -54.47
N TYR A 27 6.83 65.02 -53.57
CA TYR A 27 6.88 64.46 -52.22
C TYR A 27 5.63 64.79 -51.41
N LEU A 28 5.16 66.04 -51.44
CA LEU A 28 3.91 66.46 -50.80
C LEU A 28 2.68 65.76 -51.39
N SER A 29 2.63 65.59 -52.72
CA SER A 29 1.55 64.88 -53.41
C SER A 29 1.51 63.39 -53.04
N ILE A 30 2.68 62.73 -52.99
CA ILE A 30 2.80 61.34 -52.52
C ILE A 30 2.41 61.25 -51.04
N TYR A 31 2.87 62.18 -50.22
CA TYR A 31 2.54 62.23 -48.78
C TYR A 31 1.04 62.44 -48.55
N GLN A 32 0.40 63.33 -49.32
CA GLN A 32 -1.05 63.54 -49.29
C GLN A 32 -1.81 62.27 -49.69
N LYS A 33 -1.41 61.61 -50.78
CA LYS A 33 -2.03 60.33 -51.20
C LYS A 33 -1.90 59.24 -50.14
N LEU A 34 -0.72 59.09 -49.54
CA LEU A 34 -0.50 58.11 -48.46
C LEU A 34 -1.33 58.44 -47.21
N LYS A 35 -1.53 59.73 -46.91
CA LYS A 35 -2.37 60.18 -45.80
C LYS A 35 -3.85 59.90 -46.06
N GLU A 36 -4.34 60.23 -47.26
CA GLU A 36 -5.71 59.95 -47.69
C GLU A 36 -6.01 58.44 -47.69
N GLU A 37 -5.07 57.62 -48.18
CA GLU A 37 -5.19 56.16 -48.15
C GLU A 37 -5.26 55.62 -46.71
N ARG A 38 -4.44 56.17 -45.79
CA ARG A 38 -4.48 55.82 -44.36
C ARG A 38 -5.79 56.21 -43.71
N GLU A 39 -6.30 57.42 -43.96
CA GLU A 39 -7.58 57.90 -43.40
C GLU A 39 -8.76 57.08 -43.95
N ALA A 40 -8.72 56.69 -45.24
CA ALA A 40 -9.71 55.78 -45.83
C ALA A 40 -9.69 54.38 -45.19
N LYS A 41 -8.51 53.80 -44.95
CA LYS A 41 -8.37 52.53 -44.23
C LYS A 41 -8.79 52.65 -42.76
N ARG A 42 -8.55 53.79 -42.10
CA ARG A 42 -8.96 54.04 -40.71
C ARG A 42 -10.49 54.04 -40.57
N GLN A 43 -11.21 54.51 -41.58
CA GLN A 43 -12.68 54.46 -41.63
C GLN A 43 -13.25 53.03 -41.79
N GLN A 44 -12.42 52.05 -42.20
CA GLN A 44 -12.83 50.64 -42.34
C GLN A 44 -12.69 49.84 -41.03
N LEU A 45 -12.06 50.42 -40.00
CA LEU A 45 -11.88 49.77 -38.72
C LEU A 45 -13.21 49.77 -37.93
N ASP A 46 -13.69 48.57 -37.61
CA ASP A 46 -14.82 48.36 -36.69
C ASP A 46 -14.34 47.94 -35.29
N ASP A 47 -15.29 47.79 -34.35
CA ASP A 47 -15.01 47.44 -32.95
C ASP A 47 -14.19 46.13 -32.80
N ARG A 48 -14.31 45.19 -33.74
CA ARG A 48 -13.52 43.94 -33.77
C ARG A 48 -12.04 44.21 -34.05
N HIS A 49 -11.76 45.09 -35.01
CA HIS A 49 -10.38 45.49 -35.30
C HIS A 49 -9.80 46.24 -34.11
N LEU A 50 -10.57 47.17 -33.55
CA LEU A 50 -10.16 47.96 -32.39
C LEU A 50 -9.85 47.06 -31.18
N TYR A 51 -10.63 46.00 -30.94
CA TYR A 51 -10.35 45.01 -29.90
C TYR A 51 -9.00 44.31 -30.10
N ILE A 52 -8.71 43.82 -31.31
CA ILE A 52 -7.44 43.15 -31.63
C ILE A 52 -6.27 44.12 -31.47
N LEU A 53 -6.38 45.32 -32.03
CA LEU A 53 -5.33 46.34 -31.98
C LEU A 53 -5.07 46.84 -30.55
N GLN A 54 -6.11 47.01 -29.75
CA GLN A 54 -5.98 47.34 -28.33
C GLN A 54 -5.26 46.21 -27.58
N THR A 55 -5.63 44.95 -27.82
CA THR A 55 -4.96 43.80 -27.21
C THR A 55 -3.48 43.75 -27.58
N VAL A 56 -3.14 44.04 -28.84
CA VAL A 56 -1.74 44.14 -29.29
C VAL A 56 -1.00 45.26 -28.58
N ALA A 57 -1.61 46.45 -28.46
CA ALA A 57 -1.03 47.60 -27.76
C ALA A 57 -0.76 47.28 -26.28
N ASP A 58 -1.74 46.68 -25.59
CA ASP A 58 -1.63 46.34 -24.17
C ASP A 58 -0.57 45.26 -23.92
N CYS A 59 -0.49 44.24 -24.78
CA CYS A 59 0.51 43.17 -24.66
C CYS A 59 1.95 43.66 -24.96
N LEU A 60 2.13 44.55 -25.93
CA LEU A 60 3.44 45.09 -26.31
C LEU A 60 3.85 46.33 -25.51
N ARG A 61 2.95 46.86 -24.67
CA ARG A 61 3.12 48.13 -23.93
C ARG A 61 3.39 49.33 -24.84
N LEU A 62 2.71 49.36 -25.97
CA LEU A 62 2.78 50.45 -26.96
C LEU A 62 1.51 51.29 -26.92
N GLU A 63 1.57 52.51 -27.43
CA GLU A 63 0.35 53.29 -27.63
C GLU A 63 -0.46 52.68 -28.77
N ARG A 64 -1.78 52.61 -28.58
CA ARG A 64 -2.72 52.09 -29.59
C ARG A 64 -2.59 52.81 -30.94
N THR A 65 -2.36 54.12 -30.92
CA THR A 65 -2.11 54.95 -32.11
C THR A 65 -0.91 54.47 -32.90
N GLU A 66 0.19 54.05 -32.23
CA GLU A 66 1.38 53.50 -32.87
C GLU A 66 1.09 52.14 -33.53
N VAL A 67 0.26 51.30 -32.90
CA VAL A 67 -0.17 50.02 -33.48
C VAL A 67 -1.09 50.22 -34.67
N GLU A 68 -2.10 51.09 -34.55
CA GLU A 68 -3.01 51.43 -35.64
C GLU A 68 -2.25 51.94 -36.86
N ASP A 69 -1.36 52.91 -36.67
CA ASP A 69 -0.61 53.52 -37.76
C ASP A 69 0.29 52.50 -38.48
N ALA A 70 0.86 51.52 -37.76
CA ALA A 70 1.66 50.45 -38.33
C ALA A 70 0.85 49.44 -39.16
N ILE A 71 -0.39 49.16 -38.75
CA ILE A 71 -1.29 48.21 -39.44
C ILE A 71 -1.97 48.82 -40.67
N LEU A 72 -2.16 50.14 -40.67
CA LEU A 72 -2.68 50.88 -41.83
C LEU A 72 -1.67 50.94 -43.00
N GLU A 73 -0.41 50.58 -42.77
CA GLU A 73 0.62 50.46 -43.80
C GLU A 73 0.49 49.16 -44.63
N GLY A 74 0.32 49.30 -45.96
CA GLY A 74 0.29 48.17 -46.90
C GLY A 74 -1.02 47.37 -46.89
N VAL A 75 -0.91 46.04 -47.01
CA VAL A 75 -2.02 45.06 -47.14
C VAL A 75 -2.35 44.33 -45.82
N GLN A 76 -1.86 44.84 -44.69
CA GLN A 76 -1.98 44.16 -43.40
C GLN A 76 -3.44 44.10 -42.89
N ILE A 77 -4.22 45.14 -43.14
CA ILE A 77 -5.65 45.22 -42.75
C ILE A 77 -6.50 44.14 -43.45
N GLU A 78 -6.20 43.82 -44.72
CA GLU A 78 -6.89 42.76 -45.47
C GLU A 78 -6.69 41.38 -44.83
N THR A 79 -5.55 41.18 -44.18
CA THR A 79 -5.22 39.94 -43.47
C THR A 79 -6.05 39.80 -42.20
N ILE A 80 -6.32 40.91 -41.50
CA ILE A 80 -7.22 40.96 -40.35
C ILE A 80 -8.67 40.70 -40.81
N HIS A 81 -9.12 41.31 -41.90
CA HIS A 81 -10.45 41.03 -42.46
C HIS A 81 -10.62 39.54 -42.82
N ARG A 82 -9.59 38.92 -43.42
CA ARG A 82 -9.59 37.49 -43.73
C ARG A 82 -9.69 36.62 -42.48
N PHE A 83 -9.16 37.06 -41.33
CA PHE A 83 -9.31 36.35 -40.06
C PHE A 83 -10.73 36.48 -39.47
N LEU A 84 -11.35 37.66 -39.58
CA LEU A 84 -12.68 37.93 -39.04
C LEU A 84 -13.83 37.26 -39.84
N GLY A 85 -13.61 36.97 -41.13
CA GLY A 85 -14.60 36.37 -42.03
C GLY A 85 -15.01 34.92 -41.75
N VAL A 86 -16.13 34.49 -42.34
CA VAL A 86 -16.61 33.09 -42.34
C VAL A 86 -15.70 32.23 -43.22
N SER A 87 -15.25 31.07 -42.73
CA SER A 87 -14.26 30.22 -43.42
C SER A 87 -12.93 30.93 -43.76
N GLY A 88 -12.65 32.01 -43.03
CA GLY A 88 -11.44 32.80 -43.14
C GLY A 88 -10.19 32.15 -42.52
N SER A 89 -9.11 32.91 -42.42
CA SER A 89 -7.87 32.46 -41.77
C SER A 89 -8.13 32.07 -40.32
N ARG A 90 -7.70 30.87 -39.90
CA ARG A 90 -7.83 30.42 -38.50
C ARG A 90 -6.94 31.19 -37.54
N GLN A 91 -5.85 31.76 -38.03
CA GLN A 91 -4.83 32.42 -37.21
C GLN A 91 -4.33 33.70 -37.87
N ILE A 92 -3.87 34.64 -37.05
CA ILE A 92 -3.16 35.84 -37.47
C ILE A 92 -2.03 36.12 -36.47
N MET A 93 -0.85 36.53 -36.96
CA MET A 93 0.33 36.80 -36.15
C MET A 93 0.78 38.24 -36.31
N PHE A 94 1.03 38.91 -35.18
CA PHE A 94 1.61 40.26 -35.14
C PHE A 94 3.06 40.14 -34.67
N TYR A 95 4.01 40.51 -35.52
CA TYR A 95 5.42 40.53 -35.19
C TYR A 95 5.84 41.93 -34.76
N TYR A 96 6.53 42.04 -33.64
CA TYR A 96 7.18 43.25 -33.18
C TYR A 96 8.69 43.01 -33.10
N GLN A 97 9.39 43.40 -34.15
CA GLN A 97 10.83 43.17 -34.31
C GLN A 97 11.48 44.16 -35.28
N GLU A 98 12.81 44.17 -35.33
CA GLU A 98 13.54 44.96 -36.33
C GLU A 98 13.31 44.38 -37.74
N PRO A 99 13.02 45.24 -38.75
CA PRO A 99 12.81 44.77 -40.12
C PRO A 99 14.13 44.25 -40.74
N ASP A 100 14.06 43.11 -41.41
CA ASP A 100 15.18 42.61 -42.22
C ASP A 100 15.37 43.56 -43.42
N ILE A 101 16.50 44.28 -43.45
CA ILE A 101 16.90 45.04 -44.65
C ILE A 101 17.69 44.07 -45.52
N ASP A 102 17.16 43.74 -46.70
CA ASP A 102 17.94 43.12 -47.77
C ASP A 102 19.18 43.97 -48.03
N LYS A 103 20.35 43.42 -47.70
CA LYS A 103 21.66 44.05 -47.89
C LYS A 103 21.93 44.45 -49.35
N ASP A 104 21.16 43.93 -50.31
CA ASP A 104 21.32 44.16 -51.75
C ASP A 104 20.56 45.38 -52.29
N SER A 105 19.62 45.96 -51.52
CA SER A 105 18.72 47.01 -52.04
C SER A 105 19.25 48.44 -51.97
N VAL A 106 20.42 48.67 -51.36
CA VAL A 106 20.96 50.04 -51.11
C VAL A 106 22.06 50.45 -52.11
N ASP A 107 22.56 49.55 -52.95
CA ASP A 107 23.75 49.82 -53.78
C ASP A 107 23.51 50.51 -55.14
N HIS A 108 22.28 50.85 -55.50
CA HIS A 108 22.00 51.43 -56.83
C HIS A 108 21.79 52.94 -56.89
N LEU A 109 21.90 53.70 -55.78
CA LEU A 109 21.59 55.14 -55.79
C LEU A 109 22.53 56.00 -54.94
N ARG A 110 23.86 55.85 -55.02
CA ARG A 110 24.80 56.86 -54.49
C ARG A 110 26.05 57.05 -55.36
N VAL A 111 26.04 58.10 -56.19
CA VAL A 111 27.25 58.77 -56.67
C VAL A 111 27.45 60.00 -55.79
N GLY A 112 28.40 59.95 -54.85
CA GLY A 112 28.72 61.08 -53.96
C GLY A 112 29.40 60.66 -52.65
N GLN A 113 30.34 61.48 -52.19
CA GLN A 113 31.37 61.23 -51.18
C GLN A 113 30.92 60.57 -49.86
N SER A 114 31.82 59.72 -49.36
CA SER A 114 31.77 58.94 -48.12
C SER A 114 31.70 59.81 -46.86
N THR A 115 30.61 59.67 -46.11
CA THR A 115 30.51 60.08 -44.69
C THR A 115 30.41 58.84 -43.80
N PRO A 116 30.86 58.93 -42.51
CA PRO A 116 31.04 57.75 -41.67
C PRO A 116 29.71 57.09 -41.30
N ARG A 117 29.66 55.76 -41.34
CA ARG A 117 28.51 54.94 -40.90
C ARG A 117 28.27 55.14 -39.39
N ILE A 118 27.34 56.01 -39.03
CA ILE A 118 26.65 55.92 -37.74
C ILE A 118 25.56 54.87 -37.91
N SER A 119 25.78 53.67 -37.36
CA SER A 119 24.74 52.64 -37.24
C SER A 119 23.67 53.13 -36.26
N ARG A 120 22.65 53.85 -36.75
CA ARG A 120 21.42 54.03 -35.97
C ARG A 120 20.76 52.66 -35.85
N ALA A 121 20.60 52.17 -34.63
CA ALA A 121 19.78 51.00 -34.34
C ALA A 121 18.38 51.23 -34.95
N LEU A 122 17.91 50.30 -35.77
CA LEU A 122 16.60 50.38 -36.41
C LEU A 122 15.54 50.20 -35.32
N LYS A 123 14.55 51.10 -35.25
CA LYS A 123 13.44 50.97 -34.28
C LYS A 123 12.59 49.75 -34.68
N ALA A 124 12.28 48.88 -33.72
CA ALA A 124 11.37 47.74 -33.93
C ALA A 124 10.02 48.22 -34.47
N LYS A 125 9.48 47.48 -35.44
CA LYS A 125 8.19 47.77 -36.09
C LYS A 125 7.20 46.65 -35.90
N ILE A 126 5.91 46.98 -35.88
CA ILE A 126 4.81 46.02 -35.86
C ILE A 126 4.39 45.74 -37.30
N PHE A 127 4.25 44.46 -37.64
CA PHE A 127 3.62 44.07 -38.90
C PHE A 127 2.92 42.71 -38.78
N VAL A 128 1.92 42.48 -39.62
CA VAL A 128 1.22 41.19 -39.72
C VAL A 128 2.01 40.24 -40.61
N SER A 129 2.17 39.00 -40.15
CA SER A 129 2.84 37.93 -40.89
C SER A 129 2.02 36.64 -40.84
N ASP A 130 2.17 35.78 -41.85
CA ASP A 130 1.64 34.41 -41.84
C ASP A 130 2.65 33.40 -41.25
N GLY A 131 3.85 33.86 -40.89
CA GLY A 131 4.93 33.10 -40.31
C GLY A 131 5.75 32.25 -41.29
N LYS A 132 5.53 32.38 -42.62
CA LYS A 132 6.24 31.57 -43.63
C LYS A 132 7.47 32.25 -44.21
N GLU A 133 7.37 33.55 -44.50
CA GLU A 133 8.43 34.28 -45.21
C GLU A 133 9.39 35.01 -44.27
N VAL A 134 8.90 35.47 -43.12
CA VAL A 134 9.68 36.30 -42.19
C VAL A 134 10.04 35.50 -40.92
N PRO A 135 11.33 35.40 -40.55
CA PRO A 135 11.74 34.72 -39.33
C PRO A 135 11.37 35.54 -38.08
N LEU A 136 10.96 34.86 -37.01
CA LEU A 136 10.66 35.52 -35.74
C LEU A 136 11.94 35.73 -34.91
N ARG A 137 12.25 36.99 -34.59
CA ARG A 137 13.40 37.41 -33.76
C ARG A 137 13.00 38.26 -32.56
N GLY A 138 11.85 38.92 -32.62
CA GLY A 138 11.34 39.76 -31.52
C GLY A 138 10.16 39.10 -30.81
N VAL A 139 9.08 39.85 -30.66
CA VAL A 139 7.86 39.38 -29.97
C VAL A 139 6.78 39.06 -31.00
N CYS A 140 6.09 37.94 -30.83
CA CYS A 140 4.95 37.53 -31.64
C CYS A 140 3.68 37.48 -30.79
N LEU A 141 2.61 38.13 -31.25
CA LEU A 141 1.27 37.95 -30.72
C LEU A 141 0.44 37.11 -31.70
N LEU A 142 0.09 35.90 -31.30
CA LEU A 142 -0.68 34.96 -32.10
C LEU A 142 -2.14 35.00 -31.67
N PHE A 143 -3.06 35.30 -32.58
CA PHE A 143 -4.50 35.14 -32.36
C PHE A 143 -5.01 33.91 -33.10
N ILE A 144 -5.81 33.09 -32.43
CA ILE A 144 -6.37 31.84 -32.94
C ILE A 144 -7.89 31.87 -32.76
N LYS A 145 -8.59 31.51 -33.82
CA LYS A 145 -10.03 31.29 -33.83
C LYS A 145 -10.35 29.84 -33.44
N SER A 146 -11.22 29.66 -32.46
CA SER A 146 -11.65 28.34 -31.95
C SER A 146 -12.38 27.55 -33.04
N GLU A 147 -13.34 28.17 -33.73
CA GLU A 147 -14.14 27.54 -34.77
C GLU A 147 -14.14 28.38 -36.07
N THR A 148 -13.64 27.81 -37.17
CA THR A 148 -13.50 28.51 -38.47
C THR A 148 -14.81 28.66 -39.25
N SER A 149 -15.84 27.90 -38.90
CA SER A 149 -17.16 27.90 -39.56
C SER A 149 -18.03 29.11 -39.18
N LEU A 150 -17.73 29.79 -38.07
CA LEU A 150 -18.49 30.95 -37.58
C LEU A 150 -17.81 32.27 -37.96
N ALA A 151 -18.57 33.33 -38.22
CA ALA A 151 -18.01 34.67 -38.38
C ALA A 151 -17.63 35.25 -37.00
N ILE A 152 -16.54 36.02 -36.91
CA ILE A 152 -16.25 36.77 -35.68
C ILE A 152 -17.09 38.05 -35.68
N THR A 153 -17.94 38.20 -34.68
CA THR A 153 -18.82 39.35 -34.43
C THR A 153 -18.42 40.03 -33.12
N ASP A 154 -18.84 41.26 -32.91
CA ASP A 154 -18.54 42.02 -31.67
C ASP A 154 -18.97 41.27 -30.40
N ALA A 155 -20.06 40.50 -30.49
CA ALA A 155 -20.60 39.73 -29.38
C ALA A 155 -19.83 38.43 -29.07
N ASN A 156 -19.12 37.85 -30.04
CA ASN A 156 -18.44 36.56 -29.88
C ASN A 156 -16.91 36.66 -29.84
N ILE A 157 -16.31 37.79 -30.21
CA ILE A 157 -14.86 37.93 -30.35
C ILE A 157 -14.10 37.53 -29.07
N VAL A 158 -14.60 37.91 -27.89
CA VAL A 158 -13.98 37.58 -26.60
C VAL A 158 -14.01 36.07 -26.28
N LYS A 159 -15.00 35.34 -26.80
CA LYS A 159 -15.14 33.89 -26.58
C LYS A 159 -14.43 33.05 -27.64
N GLU A 160 -14.46 33.50 -28.88
CA GLU A 160 -14.00 32.74 -30.04
C GLU A 160 -12.54 33.02 -30.41
N VAL A 161 -12.00 34.17 -30.01
CA VAL A 161 -10.61 34.56 -30.31
C VAL A 161 -9.76 34.41 -29.05
N ASN A 162 -8.84 33.45 -29.11
CA ASN A 162 -7.79 33.26 -28.10
C ASN A 162 -6.51 33.91 -28.59
N TYR A 163 -5.70 34.46 -27.69
CA TYR A 163 -4.39 35.01 -28.04
C TYR A 163 -3.28 34.47 -27.14
N THR A 164 -2.09 34.37 -27.71
CA THR A 164 -0.88 33.90 -27.03
C THR A 164 0.28 34.82 -27.38
N LEU A 165 1.00 35.28 -26.34
CA LEU A 165 2.24 36.02 -26.49
C LEU A 165 3.42 35.06 -26.52
N LEU A 166 4.22 35.14 -27.59
CA LEU A 166 5.47 34.41 -27.73
C LEU A 166 6.64 35.38 -27.85
N ASP A 167 7.48 35.39 -26.82
CA ASP A 167 8.66 36.24 -26.77
C ASP A 167 9.91 35.46 -27.21
N ALA A 168 10.47 35.86 -28.36
CA ALA A 168 11.72 35.33 -28.90
C ALA A 168 12.89 36.31 -28.76
N SER A 169 12.70 37.47 -28.12
CA SER A 169 13.61 38.61 -28.10
C SER A 169 14.81 38.50 -27.15
N ARG A 170 14.91 37.42 -26.38
CA ARG A 170 16.04 37.18 -25.46
C ARG A 170 17.36 37.17 -26.26
N GLN A 171 18.43 37.73 -25.70
CA GLN A 171 19.70 37.89 -26.44
C GLN A 171 20.30 36.53 -26.86
N GLU A 172 21.00 36.48 -27.99
CA GLU A 172 21.66 35.26 -28.51
C GLU A 172 22.60 34.58 -27.50
N ARG A 173 23.20 35.34 -26.58
CA ARG A 173 24.07 34.81 -25.51
C ARG A 173 23.33 34.15 -24.35
N GLU A 174 22.02 34.38 -24.21
CA GLU A 174 21.14 33.78 -23.20
C GLU A 174 20.14 32.78 -23.82
N GLY A 175 20.31 32.45 -25.11
CA GLY A 175 19.45 31.50 -25.80
C GLY A 175 18.17 32.11 -26.38
N GLY A 176 18.27 33.24 -27.07
CA GLY A 176 17.18 33.82 -27.86
C GLY A 176 16.60 32.93 -28.97
N GLY A 177 15.39 33.26 -29.42
CA GLY A 177 14.75 32.64 -30.60
C GLY A 177 13.46 31.88 -30.32
N LEU A 178 12.84 31.39 -31.40
CA LEU A 178 11.53 30.71 -31.39
C LEU A 178 11.48 29.50 -30.43
N LEU A 179 12.57 28.72 -30.36
CA LEU A 179 12.63 27.53 -29.51
C LEU A 179 12.53 27.89 -28.02
N SER A 180 13.22 28.96 -27.59
CA SER A 180 13.14 29.45 -26.21
C SER A 180 11.75 29.99 -25.88
N GLY A 181 11.15 30.75 -26.81
CA GLY A 181 9.78 31.24 -26.64
C GLY A 181 8.77 30.09 -26.44
N LEU A 182 8.90 29.01 -27.22
CA LEU A 182 8.05 27.82 -27.08
C LEU A 182 8.32 27.05 -25.78
N GLU A 183 9.59 26.87 -25.40
CA GLU A 183 9.99 26.20 -24.18
C GLU A 183 9.40 26.90 -22.94
N VAL A 184 9.53 28.23 -22.87
CA VAL A 184 9.01 29.05 -21.76
C VAL A 184 7.50 28.95 -21.66
N ILE A 185 6.78 29.09 -22.78
CA ILE A 185 5.31 29.00 -22.78
C ILE A 185 4.83 27.61 -22.36
N LEU A 186 5.43 26.54 -22.88
CA LEU A 186 5.04 25.18 -22.52
C LEU A 186 5.35 24.88 -21.05
N SER A 187 6.55 25.21 -20.58
CA SER A 187 7.02 24.89 -19.22
C SER A 187 6.37 25.74 -18.12
N GLN A 188 6.14 27.04 -18.37
CA GLN A 188 5.66 27.97 -17.35
C GLN A 188 4.15 28.17 -17.39
N VAL A 189 3.52 28.05 -18.57
CA VAL A 189 2.08 28.33 -18.74
C VAL A 189 1.30 27.05 -18.95
N PHE A 190 1.53 26.31 -20.05
CA PHE A 190 0.64 25.20 -20.43
C PHE A 190 0.77 23.98 -19.51
N ILE A 191 1.97 23.48 -19.24
CA ILE A 191 2.15 22.28 -18.39
C ILE A 191 1.59 22.51 -16.98
N PRO A 192 1.89 23.63 -16.28
CA PRO A 192 1.31 23.90 -14.95
C PRO A 192 -0.21 24.09 -14.99
N ALA A 193 -0.76 24.71 -16.04
CA ALA A 193 -2.20 24.86 -16.21
C ALA A 193 -2.88 23.51 -16.38
N VAL A 194 -2.37 22.66 -17.27
CA VAL A 194 -2.91 21.31 -17.53
C VAL A 194 -2.78 20.41 -16.30
N ARG A 195 -1.70 20.53 -15.52
CA ARG A 195 -1.50 19.78 -14.27
C ARG A 195 -2.52 20.17 -13.18
N LYS A 196 -2.98 21.42 -13.17
CA LYS A 196 -4.01 21.91 -12.23
C LYS A 196 -5.44 21.59 -12.67
N LEU A 197 -5.67 21.23 -13.94
CA LEU A 197 -7.00 20.85 -14.44
C LEU A 197 -7.43 19.50 -13.83
N LYS A 198 -8.34 19.58 -12.86
CA LYS A 198 -9.00 18.40 -12.25
C LYS A 198 -10.10 17.80 -13.13
N TYR A 199 -10.70 18.62 -13.99
CA TYR A 199 -11.85 18.31 -14.84
C TYR A 199 -11.56 18.84 -16.26
N GLY A 200 -12.20 18.27 -17.29
CA GLY A 200 -12.03 18.70 -18.69
C GLY A 200 -11.20 17.75 -19.55
N TRP A 201 -10.88 16.55 -19.04
CA TRP A 201 -10.24 15.48 -19.82
C TRP A 201 -11.26 14.57 -20.52
N GLY A 202 -12.55 14.88 -20.44
CA GLY A 202 -13.63 14.15 -21.11
C GLY A 202 -13.80 12.75 -20.51
N TYR A 203 -13.71 11.70 -21.34
CA TYR A 203 -13.88 10.30 -20.91
C TYR A 203 -12.93 9.88 -19.77
N LEU A 204 -11.77 10.51 -19.67
CA LEU A 204 -10.78 10.22 -18.63
C LEU A 204 -11.19 10.75 -17.25
N ASP A 205 -12.19 11.65 -17.14
CA ASP A 205 -12.68 12.18 -15.85
C ASP A 205 -13.55 11.16 -15.09
N VAL A 206 -14.11 10.16 -15.79
CA VAL A 206 -15.08 9.21 -15.24
C VAL A 206 -14.41 7.96 -14.64
N VAL A 207 -13.23 7.59 -15.12
CA VAL A 207 -12.56 6.34 -14.76
C VAL A 207 -11.27 6.64 -13.99
N GLN A 208 -11.29 6.43 -12.67
CA GLN A 208 -10.11 6.64 -11.80
C GLN A 208 -8.90 5.74 -12.17
N GLN A 209 -9.10 4.70 -13.00
CA GLN A 209 -8.06 3.80 -13.46
C GLN A 209 -7.16 4.39 -14.58
N ASP A 210 -7.51 5.53 -15.19
CA ASP A 210 -6.75 6.13 -16.32
C ASP A 210 -5.81 7.30 -15.92
N GLN A 211 -5.59 7.50 -14.61
CA GLN A 211 -4.48 8.31 -14.08
C GLN A 211 -3.11 8.09 -14.79
N PRO A 212 -2.69 6.86 -15.15
CA PRO A 212 -1.44 6.66 -15.89
C PRO A 212 -1.44 7.31 -17.28
N VAL A 213 -2.58 7.42 -17.97
CA VAL A 213 -2.65 8.04 -19.31
C VAL A 213 -2.39 9.54 -19.21
N ARG A 214 -3.02 10.21 -18.23
CA ARG A 214 -2.77 11.63 -17.96
C ARG A 214 -1.32 11.90 -17.59
N SER A 215 -0.77 11.07 -16.70
CA SER A 215 0.63 11.18 -16.29
C SER A 215 1.58 10.96 -17.48
N ASN A 216 1.30 9.99 -18.35
CA ASN A 216 2.12 9.74 -19.54
C ASN A 216 2.07 10.89 -20.54
N PHE A 217 0.92 11.53 -20.73
CA PHE A 217 0.81 12.71 -21.60
C PHE A 217 1.60 13.90 -21.05
N LEU A 218 1.47 14.19 -19.75
CA LEU A 218 2.23 15.25 -19.09
C LEU A 218 3.75 14.98 -19.16
N ASN A 219 4.17 13.75 -18.89
CA ASN A 219 5.58 13.34 -19.01
C ASN A 219 6.08 13.50 -20.44
N SER A 220 5.22 13.28 -21.45
CA SER A 220 5.56 13.46 -22.86
C SER A 220 5.70 14.95 -23.22
N MET A 221 4.85 15.83 -22.68
CA MET A 221 5.00 17.28 -22.84
C MET A 221 6.28 17.80 -22.18
N GLU A 222 6.60 17.32 -20.98
CA GLU A 222 7.85 17.67 -20.29
C GLU A 222 9.09 17.15 -21.03
N ALA A 223 9.01 15.93 -21.58
CA ALA A 223 10.07 15.41 -22.44
C ALA A 223 10.26 16.27 -23.69
N PHE A 224 9.17 16.76 -24.31
CA PHE A 224 9.26 17.66 -25.46
C PHE A 224 9.92 19.00 -25.10
N VAL A 225 9.60 19.58 -23.95
CA VAL A 225 10.28 20.78 -23.43
C VAL A 225 11.79 20.52 -23.26
N SER A 226 12.16 19.37 -22.70
CA SER A 226 13.57 18.99 -22.57
C SER A 226 14.28 18.84 -23.93
N ILE A 227 13.58 18.38 -24.96
CA ILE A 227 14.12 18.30 -26.33
C ILE A 227 14.33 19.71 -26.91
N LEU A 228 13.39 20.64 -26.70
CA LEU A 228 13.52 22.03 -27.14
C LEU A 228 14.72 22.72 -26.49
N SER A 229 14.88 22.57 -25.18
CA SER A 229 16.03 23.08 -24.44
C SER A 229 17.35 22.44 -24.93
N GLY A 230 17.38 21.12 -25.13
CA GLY A 230 18.57 20.44 -25.68
C GLY A 230 18.93 20.86 -27.10
N ALA A 231 17.93 21.17 -27.95
CA ALA A 231 18.13 21.70 -29.29
C ALA A 231 18.70 23.13 -29.25
N GLN A 232 18.23 23.96 -28.31
CA GLN A 232 18.73 25.31 -28.09
C GLN A 232 20.18 25.31 -27.59
N ASP A 233 20.51 24.46 -26.62
CA ASP A 233 21.90 24.27 -26.17
C ASP A 233 22.80 23.82 -27.33
N SER A 234 22.31 22.91 -28.17
CA SER A 234 23.04 22.45 -29.36
C SER A 234 23.30 23.57 -30.38
N LEU A 235 22.39 24.54 -30.47
CA LEU A 235 22.56 25.74 -31.31
C LEU A 235 23.48 26.76 -30.66
N GLY A 236 23.51 26.86 -29.32
CA GLY A 236 24.45 27.70 -28.58
C GLY A 236 25.90 27.21 -28.69
N ASP A 237 26.11 25.89 -28.72
CA ASP A 237 27.42 25.24 -28.92
C ASP A 237 27.96 25.30 -30.36
N LYS A 238 27.29 26.05 -31.24
CA LYS A 238 27.62 26.21 -32.65
C LYS A 238 28.99 26.91 -32.81
N VAL A 239 29.97 26.18 -33.34
CA VAL A 239 31.30 26.74 -33.63
C VAL A 239 31.30 27.38 -35.01
N THR A 240 31.30 28.70 -35.09
CA THR A 240 31.51 29.43 -36.35
C THR A 240 33.00 29.72 -36.58
N LEU A 241 33.55 29.25 -37.70
CA LEU A 241 34.88 29.64 -38.15
C LEU A 241 34.90 31.16 -38.41
N GLN A 242 36.02 31.81 -38.12
CA GLN A 242 36.14 33.26 -38.31
C GLN A 242 35.96 33.62 -39.80
N HIS A 243 35.04 34.54 -40.10
CA HIS A 243 34.81 34.99 -41.46
C HIS A 243 35.98 35.87 -41.95
N TYR A 244 36.37 35.69 -43.22
CA TYR A 244 37.46 36.45 -43.84
C TYR A 244 36.87 37.48 -44.82
N GLU A 245 36.63 38.69 -44.31
CA GLU A 245 36.05 39.81 -45.05
C GLU A 245 36.81 40.29 -46.32
N PRO A 246 38.14 40.16 -46.46
CA PRO A 246 38.87 40.69 -47.63
C PRO A 246 38.61 39.95 -48.95
N LEU A 247 38.12 38.71 -48.92
CA LEU A 247 37.76 37.99 -50.13
C LEU A 247 36.24 38.02 -50.30
N ASN A 248 35.75 38.79 -51.27
CA ASN A 248 34.34 38.77 -51.66
C ASN A 248 34.05 37.43 -52.40
N VAL A 249 33.77 36.35 -51.65
CA VAL A 249 33.64 34.96 -52.17
C VAL A 249 32.28 34.68 -52.82
N SER A 250 31.50 35.71 -53.15
CA SER A 250 30.16 35.57 -53.76
C SER A 250 30.20 35.09 -55.23
N ARG A 251 31.38 35.00 -55.85
CA ARG A 251 31.60 34.44 -57.19
C ARG A 251 32.60 33.27 -57.16
N ALA A 252 32.40 32.30 -58.04
CA ALA A 252 33.35 31.21 -58.27
C ALA A 252 34.65 31.78 -58.86
N PHE A 253 35.75 31.63 -58.14
CA PHE A 253 37.08 32.07 -58.59
C PHE A 253 37.55 31.25 -59.80
N THR A 254 38.14 31.93 -60.78
CA THR A 254 38.81 31.29 -61.92
C THR A 254 40.23 30.85 -61.57
N ALA A 255 40.78 29.87 -62.30
CA ALA A 255 42.13 29.35 -62.08
C ALA A 255 43.24 30.44 -62.19
N ALA A 256 43.02 31.49 -62.98
CA ALA A 256 43.93 32.61 -63.13
C ALA A 256 43.91 33.55 -61.92
N GLU A 257 42.75 33.76 -61.29
CA GLU A 257 42.60 34.59 -60.09
C GLU A 257 43.23 33.92 -58.85
N PHE A 258 43.13 32.59 -58.75
CA PHE A 258 43.85 31.83 -57.72
C PHE A 258 45.36 32.03 -57.80
N MET A 259 45.93 32.02 -59.01
CA MET A 259 47.36 32.25 -59.24
C MET A 259 47.76 33.72 -59.01
N ALA A 260 46.91 34.68 -59.36
CA ALA A 260 47.16 36.10 -59.14
C ALA A 260 47.23 36.46 -57.64
N ILE A 261 46.30 35.91 -56.84
CA ILE A 261 46.28 36.10 -55.38
C ILE A 261 47.44 35.35 -54.73
N ALA A 262 47.76 34.14 -55.19
CA ALA A 262 48.89 33.36 -54.71
C ALA A 262 50.26 34.03 -54.90
N ASN A 263 50.39 34.88 -55.93
CA ASN A 263 51.62 35.63 -56.21
C ASN A 263 51.71 36.99 -55.48
N SER A 264 50.62 37.44 -54.83
CA SER A 264 50.60 38.66 -54.02
C SER A 264 51.02 38.37 -52.58
N SER A 265 52.12 38.97 -52.12
CA SER A 265 52.66 38.74 -50.77
C SER A 265 51.70 39.16 -49.66
N GLU A 266 51.02 40.30 -49.82
CA GLU A 266 50.10 40.86 -48.81
C GLU A 266 48.79 40.05 -48.71
N ALA A 267 48.25 39.63 -49.85
CA ALA A 267 47.04 38.79 -49.88
C ALA A 267 47.31 37.37 -49.35
N MET A 268 48.48 36.80 -49.67
CA MET A 268 48.89 35.49 -49.15
C MET A 268 49.10 35.50 -47.64
N GLU A 269 49.69 36.56 -47.08
CA GLU A 269 49.85 36.68 -45.62
C GLU A 269 48.49 36.73 -44.89
N GLY A 270 47.50 37.43 -45.48
CA GLY A 270 46.12 37.40 -44.99
C GLY A 270 45.48 36.01 -45.03
N VAL A 271 45.66 35.27 -46.12
CA VAL A 271 45.14 33.89 -46.30
C VAL A 271 45.86 32.89 -45.37
N GLU A 272 47.16 33.04 -45.14
CA GLU A 272 47.89 32.20 -44.19
C GLU A 272 47.54 32.50 -42.73
N ASN A 273 47.20 33.75 -42.41
CA ASN A 273 46.74 34.11 -41.06
C ASN A 273 45.35 33.56 -40.76
N ILE A 274 44.40 33.63 -41.72
CA ILE A 274 43.07 33.06 -41.48
C ILE A 274 43.09 31.54 -41.34
N ILE A 275 43.87 30.82 -42.17
CA ILE A 275 43.96 29.36 -42.04
C ILE A 275 44.63 28.95 -40.72
N LYS A 276 45.61 29.70 -40.21
CA LYS A 276 46.18 29.48 -38.87
C LYS A 276 45.13 29.66 -37.77
N ILE A 277 44.27 30.67 -37.89
CA ILE A 277 43.17 30.88 -36.94
C ILE A 277 42.19 29.70 -37.01
N TRP A 278 41.78 29.28 -38.21
CA TRP A 278 40.89 28.13 -38.37
C TRP A 278 41.51 26.84 -37.84
N ILE A 279 42.80 26.61 -38.08
CA ILE A 279 43.55 25.47 -37.51
C ILE A 279 43.46 25.50 -35.98
N ASN A 280 43.76 26.63 -35.34
CA ASN A 280 43.68 26.76 -33.88
C ASN A 280 42.25 26.56 -33.36
N GLN A 281 41.24 27.10 -34.04
CA GLN A 281 39.83 26.91 -33.68
C GLN A 281 39.41 25.44 -33.75
N VAL A 282 39.78 24.75 -34.83
CA VAL A 282 39.50 23.32 -35.02
C VAL A 282 40.23 22.47 -33.99
N GLU A 283 41.51 22.75 -33.72
CA GLU A 283 42.30 22.05 -32.72
C GLU A 283 41.72 22.23 -31.32
N GLN A 284 41.28 23.44 -30.98
CA GLN A 284 40.60 23.73 -29.72
C GLN A 284 39.31 22.89 -29.59
N VAL A 285 38.48 22.85 -30.62
CA VAL A 285 37.24 22.05 -30.62
C VAL A 285 37.54 20.58 -30.45
N LEU A 286 38.54 20.05 -31.16
CA LEU A 286 38.96 18.65 -31.02
C LEU A 286 39.50 18.37 -29.62
N ALA A 287 40.28 19.28 -29.04
CA ALA A 287 40.84 19.16 -27.69
C ALA A 287 39.75 19.18 -26.61
N GLU A 288 38.82 20.15 -26.65
CA GLU A 288 37.65 20.20 -25.77
C GLU A 288 36.84 18.91 -25.86
N SER A 289 36.68 18.37 -27.07
CA SER A 289 35.95 17.14 -27.30
C SER A 289 36.67 15.90 -26.75
N GLY A 290 38.00 15.94 -26.63
CA GLY A 290 38.82 14.83 -26.14
C GLY A 290 39.00 14.80 -24.62
N GLN A 291 38.53 15.83 -23.91
CA GLN A 291 38.64 15.88 -22.44
C GLN A 291 37.73 14.84 -21.77
N MET A 292 38.27 14.14 -20.77
CA MET A 292 37.48 13.25 -19.92
C MET A 292 36.44 14.05 -19.13
N ARG A 293 35.18 13.67 -19.27
CA ARG A 293 34.06 14.36 -18.63
C ARG A 293 34.03 14.03 -17.13
N ARG A 294 33.95 15.07 -16.28
CA ARG A 294 33.49 14.93 -14.89
C ARG A 294 31.97 15.01 -14.89
N GLU A 295 31.33 13.86 -14.74
CA GLU A 295 29.88 13.75 -14.68
C GLU A 295 29.41 13.73 -13.22
N ALA A 296 28.25 14.35 -12.97
CA ALA A 296 27.59 14.20 -11.67
C ALA A 296 27.14 12.75 -11.48
N ASP A 297 27.22 12.28 -10.24
CA ASP A 297 27.04 10.86 -9.89
C ASP A 297 25.60 10.34 -10.05
N ASP A 298 24.64 11.21 -10.35
CA ASP A 298 23.20 10.98 -10.49
C ASP A 298 22.68 11.06 -11.93
N ILE A 299 23.59 11.26 -12.90
CA ILE A 299 23.23 11.36 -14.31
C ILE A 299 22.66 10.02 -14.83
N GLY A 300 21.52 10.10 -15.50
CA GLY A 300 20.83 8.96 -16.13
C GLY A 300 21.22 8.72 -17.60
N PRO A 301 20.76 7.61 -18.21
CA PRO A 301 21.16 7.21 -19.57
C PRO A 301 20.72 8.17 -20.68
N ARG A 302 19.65 8.97 -20.49
CA ARG A 302 19.22 9.96 -21.50
C ARG A 302 20.26 11.06 -21.70
N ALA A 303 20.97 11.44 -20.64
CA ALA A 303 22.02 12.47 -20.73
C ALA A 303 23.25 11.99 -21.51
N GLU A 304 23.49 10.67 -21.59
CA GLU A 304 24.52 10.11 -22.47
C GLU A 304 24.11 10.28 -23.94
N LEU A 305 22.86 9.95 -24.29
CA LEU A 305 22.34 10.15 -25.64
C LEU A 305 22.38 11.64 -26.04
N GLU A 306 21.92 12.54 -25.17
CA GLU A 306 21.96 13.99 -25.43
C GLU A 306 23.37 14.55 -25.56
N HIS A 307 24.36 13.99 -24.84
CA HIS A 307 25.75 14.35 -25.02
C HIS A 307 26.25 13.99 -26.44
N TRP A 308 25.97 12.77 -26.90
CA TRP A 308 26.39 12.33 -28.24
C TRP A 308 25.63 13.07 -29.35
N LYS A 309 24.35 13.41 -29.14
CA LYS A 309 23.58 14.28 -30.06
C LYS A 309 24.23 15.66 -30.20
N ARG A 310 24.55 16.32 -29.09
CA ARG A 310 25.25 17.62 -29.09
C ARG A 310 26.59 17.55 -29.80
N ARG A 311 27.39 16.52 -29.49
CA ARG A 311 28.67 16.29 -30.16
C ARG A 311 28.51 16.10 -31.66
N MET A 312 27.54 15.28 -32.08
CA MET A 312 27.23 15.07 -33.50
C MET A 312 26.83 16.38 -34.19
N SER A 313 25.96 17.18 -33.59
CA SER A 313 25.55 18.49 -34.12
C SER A 313 26.72 19.46 -34.25
N LYS A 314 27.58 19.57 -33.22
CA LYS A 314 28.78 20.43 -33.23
C LYS A 314 29.73 20.09 -34.39
N PHE A 315 30.02 18.81 -34.59
CA PHE A 315 30.91 18.37 -35.66
C PHE A 315 30.27 18.38 -37.05
N ASN A 316 28.96 18.13 -37.18
CA ASN A 316 28.27 18.30 -38.46
C ASN A 316 28.28 19.77 -38.91
N TYR A 317 28.04 20.70 -37.99
CA TYR A 317 28.13 22.13 -38.31
C TYR A 317 29.54 22.55 -38.73
N LEU A 318 30.57 22.01 -38.09
CA LEU A 318 31.96 22.24 -38.48
C LEU A 318 32.27 21.64 -39.86
N LEU A 319 31.81 20.42 -40.14
CA LEU A 319 31.97 19.77 -41.46
C LEU A 319 31.29 20.56 -42.58
N ASP A 320 30.10 21.11 -42.34
CA ASP A 320 29.37 21.89 -43.33
C ASP A 320 30.11 23.20 -43.66
N GLN A 321 30.69 23.86 -42.66
CA GLN A 321 31.54 25.05 -42.88
C GLN A 321 32.85 24.73 -43.61
N ILE A 322 33.52 23.63 -43.26
CA ILE A 322 34.74 23.19 -43.94
C ILE A 322 34.46 22.88 -45.42
N LYS A 323 33.27 22.36 -45.72
CA LYS A 323 32.80 22.14 -47.10
C LYS A 323 32.27 23.40 -47.77
N GLY A 324 32.16 24.52 -47.06
CA GLY A 324 31.66 25.80 -47.53
C GLY A 324 32.53 26.41 -48.64
N HIS A 325 31.93 27.32 -49.40
CA HIS A 325 32.59 27.95 -50.55
C HIS A 325 33.82 28.78 -50.14
N GLU A 326 33.76 29.47 -49.01
CA GLU A 326 34.86 30.30 -48.47
C GLU A 326 36.11 29.47 -48.15
N VAL A 327 35.94 28.38 -47.41
CA VAL A 327 37.04 27.48 -47.04
C VAL A 327 37.64 26.82 -48.28
N ARG A 328 36.80 26.38 -49.23
CA ARG A 328 37.29 25.81 -50.50
C ARG A 328 38.10 26.81 -51.32
N ALA A 329 37.67 28.08 -51.37
CA ALA A 329 38.41 29.13 -52.08
C ALA A 329 39.78 29.37 -51.43
N VAL A 330 39.85 29.48 -50.10
CA VAL A 330 41.11 29.63 -49.34
C VAL A 330 42.04 28.44 -49.57
N LEU A 331 41.53 27.21 -49.53
CA LEU A 331 42.32 26.01 -49.82
C LEU A 331 42.80 25.98 -51.28
N GLY A 332 42.00 26.45 -52.23
CA GLY A 332 42.39 26.60 -53.64
C GLY A 332 43.57 27.56 -53.84
N ILE A 333 43.55 28.71 -53.15
CA ILE A 333 44.66 29.68 -53.16
C ILE A 333 45.93 29.07 -52.55
N LEU A 334 45.81 28.43 -51.38
CA LEU A 334 46.94 27.77 -50.72
C LEU A 334 47.54 26.64 -51.57
N GLN A 335 46.71 25.93 -52.32
CA GLN A 335 47.12 24.86 -53.26
C GLN A 335 47.92 25.44 -54.43
N ALA A 336 47.48 26.56 -55.01
CA ALA A 336 48.21 27.27 -56.06
C ALA A 336 49.57 27.79 -55.54
N ALA A 337 49.62 28.27 -54.30
CA ALA A 337 50.84 28.74 -53.64
C ALA A 337 51.75 27.64 -53.09
N LYS A 338 51.33 26.36 -53.12
CA LYS A 338 52.05 25.20 -52.54
C LYS A 338 52.43 25.39 -51.06
N SER A 339 51.55 26.00 -50.25
CA SER A 339 51.82 26.26 -48.82
C SER A 339 51.92 24.96 -48.00
N LYS A 340 52.76 24.96 -46.96
CA LYS A 340 52.93 23.83 -46.03
C LYS A 340 51.70 23.60 -45.14
N LEU A 341 50.87 24.64 -44.95
CA LEU A 341 49.68 24.62 -44.08
C LEU A 341 48.59 23.66 -44.58
N LEU A 342 48.59 23.32 -45.87
CA LEU A 342 47.66 22.35 -46.46
C LEU A 342 47.76 20.97 -45.83
N LYS A 343 48.97 20.51 -45.50
CA LYS A 343 49.16 19.19 -44.89
C LYS A 343 48.54 19.14 -43.50
N THR A 344 48.73 20.20 -42.72
CA THR A 344 48.14 20.33 -41.37
C THR A 344 46.61 20.37 -41.46
N TRP A 345 46.07 21.15 -42.39
CA TRP A 345 44.63 21.23 -42.59
C TRP A 345 44.02 19.88 -43.02
N GLN A 346 44.64 19.17 -43.96
CA GLN A 346 44.17 17.86 -44.42
C GLN A 346 44.12 16.82 -43.28
N GLU A 347 45.10 16.82 -42.38
CA GLU A 347 45.07 15.94 -41.21
C GLU A 347 43.97 16.32 -40.22
N LEU A 348 43.73 17.62 -40.02
CA LEU A 348 42.63 18.09 -39.17
C LEU A 348 41.26 17.76 -39.77
N ASP A 349 41.06 17.96 -41.07
CA ASP A 349 39.83 17.59 -41.79
C ASP A 349 39.53 16.09 -41.67
N ARG A 350 40.57 15.24 -41.79
CA ARG A 350 40.47 13.80 -41.56
C ARG A 350 40.03 13.49 -40.11
N ARG A 351 40.69 14.09 -39.12
CA ARG A 351 40.35 13.90 -37.69
C ARG A 351 38.94 14.36 -37.34
N ILE A 352 38.49 15.48 -37.91
CA ILE A 352 37.11 15.97 -37.75
C ILE A 352 36.12 14.98 -38.37
N THR A 353 36.39 14.51 -39.59
CA THR A 353 35.53 13.54 -40.28
C THR A 353 35.44 12.23 -39.48
N ASP A 354 36.54 11.74 -38.94
CA ASP A 354 36.57 10.55 -38.08
C ASP A 354 35.75 10.77 -36.79
N THR A 355 35.90 11.91 -36.13
CA THR A 355 35.17 12.25 -34.89
C THR A 355 33.68 12.45 -35.13
N ALA A 356 33.29 13.03 -36.27
CA ALA A 356 31.90 13.19 -36.67
C ALA A 356 31.25 11.83 -36.98
N ASN A 357 31.98 10.94 -37.66
CA ASN A 357 31.53 9.57 -37.91
C ASN A 357 31.34 8.78 -36.62
N GLU A 358 32.28 8.92 -35.67
CA GLU A 358 32.18 8.34 -34.34
C GLU A 358 30.89 8.81 -33.63
N ALA A 359 30.67 10.13 -33.56
CA ALA A 359 29.51 10.69 -32.89
C ALA A 359 28.20 10.22 -33.53
N ARG A 360 28.12 10.19 -34.86
CA ARG A 360 26.96 9.73 -35.62
C ARG A 360 26.63 8.25 -35.36
N ASP A 361 27.65 7.38 -35.35
CA ASP A 361 27.46 5.96 -35.09
C ASP A 361 27.01 5.71 -33.63
N ASN A 362 27.64 6.40 -32.67
CA ASN A 362 27.26 6.31 -31.26
C ASN A 362 25.82 6.78 -31.02
N VAL A 363 25.40 7.90 -31.62
CA VAL A 363 24.00 8.35 -31.54
C VAL A 363 23.06 7.27 -32.09
N LYS A 364 23.36 6.69 -33.26
CA LYS A 364 22.53 5.65 -33.87
C LYS A 364 22.32 4.45 -32.93
N PHE A 365 23.38 3.95 -32.30
CA PHE A 365 23.28 2.83 -31.37
C PHE A 365 22.55 3.21 -30.09
N LEU A 366 22.87 4.36 -29.48
CA LEU A 366 22.20 4.80 -28.24
C LEU A 366 20.71 5.08 -28.45
N TYR A 367 20.31 5.54 -29.64
CA TYR A 367 18.89 5.72 -29.99
C TYR A 367 18.10 4.41 -29.93
N THR A 368 18.75 3.26 -30.22
CA THR A 368 18.08 1.95 -30.12
C THR A 368 17.77 1.56 -28.67
N LEU A 369 18.47 2.13 -27.69
CA LEU A 369 18.22 1.91 -26.26
C LEU A 369 17.13 2.81 -25.68
N GLU A 370 16.78 3.91 -26.35
CA GLU A 370 15.84 4.91 -25.82
C GLU A 370 14.52 4.26 -25.38
N LYS A 371 13.94 3.40 -26.23
CA LYS A 371 12.70 2.66 -25.94
C LYS A 371 12.81 1.76 -24.71
N PHE A 372 13.98 1.17 -24.44
CA PHE A 372 14.22 0.32 -23.28
C PHE A 372 14.52 1.13 -22.02
N CYS A 373 14.99 2.38 -22.18
CA CYS A 373 15.22 3.32 -21.09
C CYS A 373 13.95 4.08 -20.67
N ASP A 374 12.93 4.20 -21.53
CA ASP A 374 11.69 4.93 -21.22
C ASP A 374 10.97 4.46 -19.94
N PRO A 375 10.82 3.15 -19.68
CA PRO A 375 10.24 2.68 -18.43
C PRO A 375 11.01 3.15 -17.19
N LEU A 376 12.32 3.41 -17.30
CA LEU A 376 13.15 3.85 -16.17
C LEU A 376 12.81 5.27 -15.67
N TYR A 377 12.12 6.06 -16.48
CA TYR A 377 11.71 7.43 -16.14
C TYR A 377 10.21 7.52 -15.84
N ASN A 378 9.39 6.71 -16.52
CA ASN A 378 7.94 6.87 -16.51
C ASN A 378 7.19 5.79 -15.71
N SER A 379 7.85 4.69 -15.32
CA SER A 379 7.22 3.57 -14.63
C SER A 379 7.70 3.45 -13.19
N ASN A 380 6.91 2.76 -12.36
CA ASN A 380 7.34 2.33 -11.03
C ASN A 380 8.30 1.11 -11.14
N PRO A 381 9.03 0.77 -10.06
CA PRO A 381 9.96 -0.37 -10.05
C PRO A 381 9.34 -1.69 -10.52
N VAL A 382 8.05 -1.92 -10.23
CA VAL A 382 7.31 -3.12 -10.65
C VAL A 382 7.08 -3.13 -12.17
N GLY A 383 6.65 -2.01 -12.74
CA GLY A 383 6.41 -1.84 -14.18
C GLY A 383 7.70 -1.86 -15.01
N MET A 384 8.86 -1.57 -14.40
CA MET A 384 10.17 -1.66 -15.06
C MET A 384 10.63 -3.11 -15.26
N LEU A 385 10.23 -4.05 -14.41
CA LEU A 385 10.73 -5.44 -14.40
C LEU A 385 10.69 -6.14 -15.77
N PRO A 386 9.58 -6.09 -16.54
CA PRO A 386 9.51 -6.79 -17.82
C PRO A 386 10.48 -6.24 -18.88
N GLY A 387 10.87 -4.96 -18.77
CA GLY A 387 11.77 -4.29 -19.71
C GLY A 387 13.26 -4.58 -19.46
N ILE A 388 13.63 -5.04 -18.25
CA ILE A 388 15.02 -5.23 -17.85
C ILE A 388 15.78 -6.23 -18.74
N PRO A 389 15.25 -7.43 -19.06
CA PRO A 389 15.95 -8.36 -19.94
C PRO A 389 16.18 -7.79 -21.34
N GLY A 390 15.20 -7.04 -21.86
CA GLY A 390 15.30 -6.34 -23.14
C GLY A 390 16.41 -5.29 -23.14
N LEU A 391 16.51 -4.50 -22.06
CA LEU A 391 17.56 -3.50 -21.87
C LEU A 391 18.96 -4.13 -21.86
N ILE A 392 19.18 -5.18 -21.06
CA ILE A 392 20.48 -5.87 -20.99
C ILE A 392 20.87 -6.45 -22.36
N ASN A 393 19.92 -7.07 -23.07
CA ASN A 393 20.18 -7.60 -24.40
C ASN A 393 20.45 -6.50 -25.43
N GLY A 394 19.77 -5.36 -25.34
CA GLY A 394 20.06 -4.18 -26.16
C GLY A 394 21.50 -3.70 -25.98
N ILE A 395 21.99 -3.63 -24.74
CA ILE A 395 23.37 -3.25 -24.44
C ILE A 395 24.35 -4.31 -24.96
N ARG A 396 24.04 -5.61 -24.82
CA ARG A 396 24.83 -6.70 -25.44
C ARG A 396 24.99 -6.50 -26.94
N MET A 397 23.90 -6.21 -27.64
CA MET A 397 23.92 -5.98 -29.09
C MET A 397 24.82 -4.80 -29.47
N ILE A 398 24.79 -3.71 -28.71
CA ILE A 398 25.67 -2.55 -28.95
C ILE A 398 27.13 -2.91 -28.68
N HIS A 399 27.42 -3.66 -27.62
CA HIS A 399 28.79 -4.09 -27.32
C HIS A 399 29.38 -5.00 -28.40
N SER A 400 28.54 -5.84 -29.01
CA SER A 400 28.96 -6.75 -30.08
C SER A 400 29.11 -6.04 -31.44
N ILE A 401 28.19 -5.15 -31.79
CA ILE A 401 28.05 -4.60 -33.16
C ILE A 401 28.67 -3.20 -33.31
N SER A 402 28.62 -2.37 -32.27
CA SER A 402 29.09 -0.98 -32.41
C SER A 402 30.57 -0.95 -32.73
N ARG A 403 30.98 -0.03 -33.61
CA ARG A 403 32.39 0.13 -33.98
C ARG A 403 33.14 0.98 -32.95
N TYR A 404 32.48 2.01 -32.43
CA TYR A 404 33.09 3.04 -31.60
C TYR A 404 32.60 3.02 -30.14
N TYR A 405 31.36 2.61 -29.86
CA TYR A 405 30.79 2.61 -28.50
C TYR A 405 31.08 1.32 -27.73
N ASN A 406 31.76 0.36 -28.34
CA ASN A 406 31.94 -1.02 -27.85
C ASN A 406 33.05 -1.20 -26.79
N THR A 407 33.54 -0.12 -26.16
CA THR A 407 34.61 -0.23 -25.16
C THR A 407 34.03 -0.58 -23.78
N SER A 408 34.78 -1.33 -22.99
CA SER A 408 34.35 -1.74 -21.64
C SER A 408 34.10 -0.53 -20.72
N GLU A 409 34.84 0.56 -20.90
CA GLU A 409 34.64 1.83 -20.17
C GLU A 409 33.30 2.49 -20.51
N ARG A 410 32.95 2.63 -21.80
CA ARG A 410 31.67 3.22 -22.24
C ARG A 410 30.49 2.36 -21.80
N MET A 411 30.63 1.04 -21.89
CA MET A 411 29.62 0.09 -21.40
C MET A 411 29.41 0.21 -19.89
N THR A 412 30.50 0.23 -19.13
CA THR A 412 30.42 0.38 -17.66
C THR A 412 29.78 1.71 -17.27
N SER A 413 30.16 2.82 -17.94
CA SER A 413 29.57 4.14 -17.71
C SER A 413 28.06 4.15 -17.99
N LEU A 414 27.63 3.58 -19.12
CA LEU A 414 26.21 3.46 -19.47
C LEU A 414 25.43 2.65 -18.43
N PHE A 415 25.97 1.50 -18.00
CA PHE A 415 25.37 0.68 -16.96
C PHE A 415 25.26 1.42 -15.62
N VAL A 416 26.28 2.18 -15.23
CA VAL A 416 26.24 3.02 -14.01
C VAL A 416 25.13 4.06 -14.09
N LYS A 417 24.97 4.72 -15.24
CA LYS A 417 23.88 5.71 -15.46
C LYS A 417 22.50 5.07 -15.38
N ILE A 418 22.34 3.87 -15.96
CA ILE A 418 21.10 3.09 -15.85
C ILE A 418 20.83 2.75 -14.38
N THR A 419 21.83 2.26 -13.64
CA THR A 419 21.71 1.95 -12.21
C THR A 419 21.32 3.19 -11.40
N ASN A 420 21.93 4.35 -11.67
CA ASN A 420 21.59 5.60 -11.00
C ASN A 420 20.12 5.97 -11.23
N GLN A 421 19.64 5.88 -12.47
CA GLN A 421 18.24 6.18 -12.79
C GLN A 421 17.27 5.21 -12.10
N MET A 422 17.61 3.91 -12.02
CA MET A 422 16.81 2.93 -11.26
C MET A 422 16.73 3.30 -9.77
N ILE A 423 17.84 3.72 -9.17
CA ILE A 423 17.85 4.18 -7.77
C ILE A 423 16.96 5.41 -7.60
N THR A 424 17.02 6.38 -8.52
CA THR A 424 16.15 7.56 -8.51
C THR A 424 14.67 7.18 -8.61
N ALA A 425 14.31 6.26 -9.51
CA ALA A 425 12.95 5.73 -9.64
C ALA A 425 12.48 5.03 -8.36
N CYS A 426 13.33 4.20 -7.74
CA CYS A 426 13.06 3.55 -6.46
C CYS A 426 12.82 4.57 -5.33
N LYS A 427 13.67 5.61 -5.22
CA LYS A 427 13.50 6.68 -4.24
C LYS A 427 12.17 7.41 -4.43
N SER A 428 11.85 7.77 -5.68
CA SER A 428 10.57 8.43 -6.03
C SER A 428 9.37 7.55 -5.70
N TYR A 429 9.45 6.25 -5.96
CA TYR A 429 8.39 5.30 -5.66
C TYR A 429 8.14 5.17 -4.14
N ILE A 430 9.20 5.09 -3.34
CA ILE A 430 9.10 5.01 -1.88
C ILE A 430 8.49 6.31 -1.31
N THR A 431 8.89 7.48 -1.82
CA THR A 431 8.45 8.80 -1.33
C THR A 431 7.18 9.34 -1.99
N CYS A 432 6.49 8.54 -2.83
CA CYS A 432 5.33 9.01 -3.60
C CYS A 432 5.65 10.30 -4.39
N ASN A 433 6.77 10.30 -5.13
CA ASN A 433 7.30 11.45 -5.86
C ASN A 433 7.62 12.67 -4.97
N GLY A 434 8.18 12.41 -3.79
CA GLY A 434 8.60 13.45 -2.83
C GLY A 434 7.47 14.06 -2.01
N THR A 435 6.24 13.52 -2.09
CA THR A 435 5.09 14.00 -1.31
C THR A 435 5.07 13.46 0.12
N GLU A 436 5.67 12.30 0.34
CA GLU A 436 5.65 11.59 1.62
C GLU A 436 7.06 11.13 2.01
N THR A 437 7.33 11.06 3.32
CA THR A 437 8.56 10.46 3.86
C THR A 437 8.34 8.97 4.15
N VAL A 438 9.41 8.24 4.48
CA VAL A 438 9.30 6.86 4.97
C VAL A 438 8.52 6.78 6.29
N TRP A 439 8.44 7.87 7.06
CA TRP A 439 7.79 7.91 8.37
C TRP A 439 6.34 8.38 8.35
N SER A 440 5.91 9.09 7.30
CA SER A 440 4.54 9.62 7.19
C SER A 440 3.55 8.62 6.60
N GLN A 441 4.04 7.50 6.08
CA GLN A 441 3.25 6.45 5.45
C GLN A 441 3.02 5.28 6.42
N PRO A 442 1.97 4.46 6.21
CA PRO A 442 1.80 3.20 6.92
C PRO A 442 3.00 2.26 6.70
N THR A 443 3.48 1.64 7.77
CA THR A 443 4.66 0.76 7.78
C THR A 443 4.59 -0.34 6.72
N ASP A 444 3.47 -1.06 6.64
CA ASP A 444 3.27 -2.18 5.70
C ASP A 444 3.44 -1.74 4.24
N ARG A 445 2.92 -0.55 3.91
CA ARG A 445 3.01 0.01 2.55
C ARG A 445 4.46 0.35 2.20
N VAL A 446 5.21 0.92 3.13
CA VAL A 446 6.63 1.23 2.91
C VAL A 446 7.44 -0.04 2.76
N ILE A 447 7.24 -1.04 3.63
CA ILE A 447 7.93 -2.33 3.55
C ILE A 447 7.65 -3.02 2.20
N ALA A 448 6.39 -3.05 1.75
CA ALA A 448 6.04 -3.60 0.44
C ALA A 448 6.78 -2.89 -0.72
N LYS A 449 6.76 -1.55 -0.74
CA LYS A 449 7.50 -0.76 -1.74
C LYS A 449 9.00 -1.02 -1.70
N VAL A 450 9.57 -1.17 -0.51
CA VAL A 450 10.99 -1.47 -0.34
C VAL A 450 11.32 -2.87 -0.88
N HIS A 451 10.45 -3.86 -0.65
CA HIS A 451 10.61 -5.20 -1.25
C HIS A 451 10.55 -5.16 -2.78
N ASP A 452 9.66 -4.36 -3.38
CA ASP A 452 9.62 -4.17 -4.84
C ASP A 452 10.97 -3.64 -5.37
N CYS A 453 11.57 -2.66 -4.70
CA CYS A 453 12.87 -2.09 -5.06
C CYS A 453 14.00 -3.13 -4.93
N ILE A 454 13.98 -3.97 -3.88
CA ILE A 454 14.93 -5.08 -3.71
C ILE A 454 14.76 -6.10 -4.83
N HIS A 455 13.52 -6.40 -5.20
CA HIS A 455 13.21 -7.32 -6.30
C HIS A 455 13.70 -6.80 -7.66
N LEU A 456 13.57 -5.49 -7.92
CA LEU A 456 14.13 -4.84 -9.10
C LEU A 456 15.65 -5.03 -9.19
N ASN A 457 16.41 -4.75 -8.13
CA ASN A 457 17.86 -4.94 -8.13
C ASN A 457 18.24 -6.42 -8.37
N ASN A 458 17.55 -7.35 -7.70
CA ASN A 458 17.81 -8.78 -7.88
C ASN A 458 17.54 -9.24 -9.32
N THR A 459 16.47 -8.76 -9.94
CA THR A 459 16.12 -9.09 -11.34
C THR A 459 17.12 -8.48 -12.32
N TYR A 460 17.56 -7.24 -12.08
CA TYR A 460 18.59 -6.57 -12.87
C TYR A 460 19.93 -7.31 -12.85
N GLN A 461 20.43 -7.66 -11.66
CA GLN A 461 21.66 -8.43 -11.51
C GLN A 461 21.53 -9.84 -12.11
N ARG A 462 20.41 -10.52 -11.87
CA ARG A 462 20.15 -11.84 -12.45
C ARG A 462 20.14 -11.79 -13.97
N SER A 463 19.47 -10.80 -14.57
CA SER A 463 19.43 -10.67 -16.02
C SER A 463 20.79 -10.38 -16.63
N PHE A 464 21.62 -9.58 -15.95
CA PHE A 464 23.00 -9.35 -16.36
C PHE A 464 23.83 -10.64 -16.32
N GLN A 465 23.74 -11.36 -15.21
CA GLN A 465 24.48 -12.60 -14.99
C GLN A 465 24.06 -13.69 -15.99
N GLN A 466 22.76 -13.85 -16.24
CA GLN A 466 22.25 -14.77 -17.27
C GLN A 466 22.76 -14.42 -18.67
N THR A 467 22.85 -13.14 -19.02
CA THR A 467 23.42 -12.73 -20.31
C THR A 467 24.91 -13.02 -20.37
N LYS A 468 25.65 -12.79 -19.29
CA LYS A 468 27.08 -13.12 -19.18
C LYS A 468 27.33 -14.62 -19.35
N GLU A 469 26.58 -15.47 -18.64
CA GLU A 469 26.66 -16.93 -18.75
C GLU A 469 26.35 -17.40 -20.18
N LYS A 470 25.36 -16.79 -20.85
CA LYS A 470 25.07 -17.08 -22.27
C LYS A 470 26.25 -16.73 -23.18
N LEU A 471 26.91 -15.60 -22.95
CA LEU A 471 28.09 -15.22 -23.73
C LEU A 471 29.25 -16.20 -23.52
N GLU A 472 29.44 -16.72 -22.31
CA GLU A 472 30.48 -17.73 -22.02
C GLU A 472 30.27 -19.03 -22.83
N THR A 473 29.01 -19.40 -23.12
CA THR A 473 28.70 -20.53 -24.01
C THR A 473 28.95 -20.26 -25.51
N MET A 474 29.13 -18.98 -25.89
CA MET A 474 29.32 -18.52 -27.26
C MET A 474 30.68 -17.83 -27.43
N PRO A 475 31.80 -18.57 -27.52
CA PRO A 475 33.15 -17.99 -27.55
C PRO A 475 33.43 -17.10 -28.77
N ASN A 476 32.63 -17.21 -29.84
CA ASN A 476 32.74 -16.35 -31.03
C ASN A 476 32.15 -14.93 -30.82
N GLU A 477 31.36 -14.71 -29.76
CA GLU A 477 30.86 -13.38 -29.40
C GLU A 477 31.77 -12.70 -28.36
N ARG A 478 31.75 -11.36 -28.33
CA ARG A 478 32.49 -10.58 -27.33
C ARG A 478 31.92 -10.80 -25.94
N GLN A 479 32.80 -11.19 -25.02
CA GLN A 479 32.45 -11.47 -23.64
C GLN A 479 32.20 -10.18 -22.83
N PHE A 480 31.37 -10.28 -21.80
CA PHE A 480 31.17 -9.20 -20.82
C PHE A 480 32.32 -9.20 -19.81
N ASP A 481 33.38 -8.46 -20.13
CA ASP A 481 34.62 -8.36 -19.35
C ASP A 481 34.61 -7.23 -18.29
N PHE A 482 33.49 -6.51 -18.15
CA PHE A 482 33.35 -5.42 -17.19
C PHE A 482 32.97 -5.90 -15.78
N SER A 483 33.50 -5.21 -14.77
CA SER A 483 33.30 -5.56 -13.36
C SER A 483 31.93 -5.13 -12.84
N GLY A 484 31.14 -6.10 -12.38
CA GLY A 484 29.84 -5.87 -11.76
C GLY A 484 29.91 -5.01 -10.50
N MET A 485 31.07 -4.93 -9.81
CA MET A 485 31.21 -4.08 -8.62
C MET A 485 30.98 -2.59 -8.92
N TYR A 486 31.47 -2.10 -10.06
CA TYR A 486 31.25 -0.71 -10.45
C TYR A 486 29.80 -0.45 -10.87
N ILE A 487 29.18 -1.44 -11.53
CA ILE A 487 27.81 -1.33 -12.06
C ILE A 487 26.76 -1.38 -10.95
N PHE A 488 26.88 -2.35 -10.04
CA PHE A 488 25.87 -2.67 -9.03
C PHE A 488 26.20 -2.12 -7.64
N GLY A 489 27.45 -1.78 -7.35
CA GLY A 489 27.88 -1.42 -5.98
C GLY A 489 27.11 -0.24 -5.38
N LYS A 490 26.73 0.75 -6.20
CA LYS A 490 25.82 1.83 -5.78
C LYS A 490 24.44 1.27 -5.42
N PHE A 491 23.82 0.45 -6.27
CA PHE A 491 22.51 -0.13 -5.97
C PHE A 491 22.55 -1.05 -4.75
N ASP A 492 23.60 -1.87 -4.59
CA ASP A 492 23.75 -2.76 -3.44
C ASP A 492 23.89 -1.98 -2.13
N THR A 493 24.53 -0.82 -2.16
CA THR A 493 24.60 0.07 -1.00
C THR A 493 23.23 0.65 -0.65
N PHE A 494 22.45 1.06 -1.65
CA PHE A 494 21.06 1.47 -1.47
C PHE A 494 20.20 0.33 -0.90
N ILE A 495 20.31 -0.88 -1.44
CA ILE A 495 19.58 -2.06 -0.93
C ILE A 495 19.98 -2.39 0.52
N ARG A 496 21.26 -2.28 0.88
CA ARG A 496 21.70 -2.44 2.28
C ARG A 496 21.06 -1.41 3.21
N ARG A 497 20.97 -0.15 2.78
CA ARG A 497 20.24 0.89 3.52
C ARG A 497 18.76 0.53 3.68
N LEU A 498 18.11 0.11 2.60
CA LEU A 498 16.70 -0.28 2.60
C LEU A 498 16.42 -1.46 3.55
N LYS A 499 17.29 -2.47 3.60
CA LYS A 499 17.18 -3.58 4.56
C LYS A 499 17.27 -3.13 6.01
N LYS A 500 18.15 -2.16 6.33
CA LYS A 500 18.23 -1.56 7.67
C LYS A 500 16.94 -0.81 8.04
N ILE A 501 16.31 -0.15 7.08
CA ILE A 501 15.02 0.53 7.28
C ILE A 501 13.91 -0.50 7.58
N ILE A 502 13.88 -1.64 6.87
CA ILE A 502 12.96 -2.75 7.20
C ILE A 502 13.20 -3.23 8.64
N GLU A 503 14.46 -3.52 9.02
CA GLU A 503 14.79 -3.99 10.38
C GLU A 503 14.36 -2.98 11.45
N MET A 504 14.47 -1.67 11.19
CA MET A 504 13.97 -0.64 12.08
C MET A 504 12.45 -0.70 12.23
N PHE A 505 11.72 -0.81 11.11
CA PHE A 505 10.26 -0.88 11.15
C PHE A 505 9.75 -2.13 11.85
N GLU A 506 10.31 -3.30 11.54
CA GLU A 506 9.99 -4.57 12.22
C GLU A 506 10.29 -4.49 13.72
N THR A 507 11.39 -3.84 14.11
CA THR A 507 11.70 -3.58 15.52
C THR A 507 10.66 -2.66 16.15
N ILE A 508 10.24 -1.60 15.45
CA ILE A 508 9.27 -0.64 15.96
C ILE A 508 7.92 -1.31 16.21
N GLU A 509 7.48 -2.16 15.29
CA GLU A 509 6.26 -2.94 15.40
C GLU A 509 6.37 -4.01 16.49
N MET A 510 7.48 -4.74 16.57
CA MET A 510 7.69 -5.75 17.61
C MET A 510 7.57 -5.14 19.02
N TYR A 511 8.20 -3.98 19.26
CA TYR A 511 8.19 -3.32 20.56
C TYR A 511 6.97 -2.41 20.78
N SER A 512 6.09 -2.20 19.78
CA SER A 512 4.85 -1.44 19.97
C SER A 512 3.89 -2.15 20.95
N HIS A 513 3.88 -3.49 20.94
CA HIS A 513 3.13 -4.34 21.87
C HIS A 513 3.47 -4.05 23.35
N LEU A 514 4.66 -3.52 23.64
CA LEU A 514 5.03 -3.08 24.99
C LEU A 514 4.08 -1.99 25.50
N SER A 515 3.65 -1.08 24.63
CA SER A 515 2.73 0.01 24.96
C SER A 515 1.29 -0.47 25.18
N GLU A 516 0.91 -1.59 24.57
CA GLU A 516 -0.40 -2.23 24.75
C GLU A 516 -0.47 -3.09 26.02
N SER A 517 0.70 -3.43 26.58
CA SER A 517 0.80 -4.31 27.73
C SER A 517 0.33 -3.62 29.03
N LYS A 518 -0.48 -4.33 29.81
CA LYS A 518 -0.99 -3.88 31.12
C LYS A 518 -0.15 -4.41 32.29
N ILE A 519 1.16 -4.51 32.12
CA ILE A 519 2.07 -5.01 33.16
C ILE A 519 2.62 -3.83 33.95
N GLU A 520 2.28 -3.75 35.23
CA GLU A 520 2.71 -2.67 36.13
C GLU A 520 4.24 -2.62 36.29
N GLY A 521 4.82 -1.46 35.99
CA GLY A 521 6.25 -1.18 36.07
C GLY A 521 6.98 -1.14 34.72
N LEU A 522 6.28 -1.38 33.61
CA LEU A 522 6.83 -1.23 32.25
C LEU A 522 6.69 0.19 31.69
N GLU A 523 5.98 1.09 32.38
CA GLU A 523 5.66 2.43 31.88
C GLU A 523 6.92 3.24 31.55
N GLY A 524 7.95 3.17 32.42
CA GLY A 524 9.24 3.83 32.17
C GLY A 524 9.99 3.26 30.95
N MET A 525 9.83 1.98 30.68
CA MET A 525 10.44 1.32 29.51
C MET A 525 9.72 1.69 28.22
N VAL A 526 8.38 1.81 28.26
CA VAL A 526 7.56 2.31 27.15
C VAL A 526 7.96 3.74 26.78
N VAL A 527 8.11 4.64 27.77
CA VAL A 527 8.54 6.02 27.54
C VAL A 527 9.96 6.06 26.94
N THR A 528 10.87 5.23 27.46
CA THR A 528 12.24 5.11 26.92
C THR A 528 12.22 4.67 25.46
N PHE A 529 11.39 3.68 25.12
CA PHE A 529 11.23 3.21 23.75
C PHE A 529 10.65 4.29 22.82
N GLN A 530 9.60 4.98 23.24
CA GLN A 530 9.01 6.09 22.49
C GLN A 530 10.04 7.21 22.24
N MET A 531 10.91 7.50 23.21
CA MET A 531 12.00 8.45 23.04
C MET A 531 13.05 7.98 22.03
N ILE A 532 13.43 6.69 22.04
CA ILE A 532 14.33 6.10 21.05
C ILE A 532 13.76 6.25 19.64
N VAL A 533 12.48 5.90 19.45
CA VAL A 533 11.81 6.01 18.14
C VAL A 533 11.68 7.48 17.70
N SER A 534 11.30 8.37 18.61
CA SER A 534 11.16 9.80 18.31
C SER A 534 12.50 10.45 17.92
N THR A 535 13.59 10.03 18.57
CA THR A 535 14.95 10.49 18.22
C THR A 535 15.31 10.12 16.79
N MET A 536 14.92 8.94 16.31
CA MET A 536 15.13 8.52 14.92
C MET A 536 14.22 9.26 13.95
N LYS A 537 12.93 9.41 14.26
CA LYS A 537 11.96 10.10 13.38
C LYS A 537 12.28 11.58 13.17
N ASN A 538 12.90 12.23 14.15
CA ASN A 538 13.21 13.67 14.11
C ASN A 538 14.54 14.01 13.41
N LYS A 539 15.24 13.03 12.84
CA LYS A 539 16.49 13.30 12.09
C LYS A 539 16.19 14.03 10.78
N ALA A 540 16.97 15.07 10.49
CA ALA A 540 16.74 15.97 9.36
C ALA A 540 17.29 15.47 8.00
N TYR A 541 18.09 14.41 7.99
CA TYR A 541 18.64 13.86 6.76
C TYR A 541 17.64 12.91 6.06
N ASP A 542 17.79 12.75 4.76
CA ASP A 542 17.02 11.76 3.99
C ASP A 542 17.50 10.34 4.29
N PHE A 543 16.60 9.51 4.82
CA PHE A 543 16.83 8.11 5.15
C PHE A 543 17.15 7.25 3.92
N LEU A 544 16.68 7.65 2.74
CA LEU A 544 16.91 6.94 1.48
C LEU A 544 18.24 7.36 0.80
N ASP A 545 18.91 8.40 1.30
CA ASP A 545 20.21 8.79 0.76
C ASP A 545 21.33 7.88 1.30
N GLN A 546 21.87 7.07 0.39
CA GLN A 546 22.98 6.17 0.66
C GLN A 546 24.32 6.88 0.89
N ARG A 547 24.45 8.16 0.54
CA ARG A 547 25.70 8.93 0.73
C ARG A 547 25.86 9.43 2.16
N LYS A 548 24.77 9.51 2.92
CA LYS A 548 24.75 10.01 4.30
C LYS A 548 25.20 8.93 5.28
N THR A 549 26.49 8.93 5.61
CA THR A 549 27.07 7.96 6.57
C THR A 549 26.55 8.15 7.99
N GLU A 550 25.99 9.32 8.31
CA GLU A 550 25.34 9.64 9.60
C GLU A 550 24.24 8.63 9.96
N PHE A 551 23.44 8.18 8.97
CA PHE A 551 22.41 7.17 9.20
C PHE A 551 22.99 5.88 9.77
N ASP A 552 24.14 5.42 9.26
CA ASP A 552 24.69 4.14 9.71
C ASP A 552 25.13 4.22 11.17
N GLN A 553 25.66 5.37 11.60
CA GLN A 553 26.00 5.61 13.01
C GLN A 553 24.74 5.67 13.88
N ASP A 554 23.71 6.40 13.45
CA ASP A 554 22.43 6.50 14.16
C ASP A 554 21.70 5.14 14.22
N PHE A 555 21.81 4.30 13.20
CA PHE A 555 21.26 2.96 13.18
C PHE A 555 21.97 2.01 14.15
N GLU A 556 23.31 2.07 14.24
CA GLU A 556 24.05 1.31 15.26
C GLU A 556 23.68 1.77 16.68
N GLU A 557 23.54 3.08 16.89
CA GLU A 557 23.10 3.66 18.16
C GLU A 557 21.66 3.24 18.52
N PHE A 558 20.75 3.21 17.53
CA PHE A 558 19.40 2.67 17.71
C PHE A 558 19.44 1.20 18.14
N LYS A 559 20.26 0.35 17.50
CA LYS A 559 20.43 -1.05 17.89
C LYS A 559 21.00 -1.19 19.30
N ARG A 560 21.97 -0.36 19.69
CA ARG A 560 22.54 -0.33 21.05
C ARG A 560 21.48 0.02 22.07
N LYS A 561 20.75 1.13 21.90
CA LYS A 561 19.67 1.56 22.82
C LYS A 561 18.53 0.54 22.91
N ARG A 562 18.15 -0.06 21.77
CA ARG A 562 17.20 -1.19 21.72
C ARG A 562 17.70 -2.37 22.55
N HIS A 563 18.97 -2.74 22.42
CA HIS A 563 19.55 -3.84 23.19
C HIS A 563 19.57 -3.52 24.69
N GLU A 564 19.91 -2.31 25.09
CA GLU A 564 19.87 -1.87 26.49
C GLU A 564 18.46 -1.91 27.07
N LEU A 565 17.46 -1.48 26.29
CA LEU A 565 16.05 -1.61 26.66
C LEU A 565 15.67 -3.08 26.83
N HIS A 566 16.07 -3.94 25.90
CA HIS A 566 15.81 -5.38 25.96
C HIS A 566 16.41 -6.02 27.21
N VAL A 567 17.68 -5.74 27.53
CA VAL A 567 18.34 -6.18 28.76
C VAL A 567 17.61 -5.66 30.00
N SER A 568 17.11 -4.42 29.96
CA SER A 568 16.32 -3.87 31.06
C SER A 568 14.99 -4.62 31.25
N ILE A 569 14.30 -4.98 30.16
CA ILE A 569 13.06 -5.80 30.20
C ILE A 569 13.36 -7.18 30.79
N VAL A 570 14.41 -7.86 30.33
CA VAL A 570 14.82 -9.18 30.84
C VAL A 570 15.15 -9.11 32.33
N ARG A 571 15.92 -8.10 32.76
CA ARG A 571 16.24 -7.87 34.17
C ARG A 571 15.00 -7.59 35.02
N PHE A 572 14.06 -6.79 34.52
CA PHE A 572 12.80 -6.52 35.22
C PHE A 572 11.93 -7.77 35.35
N MET A 573 11.86 -8.58 34.30
CA MET A 573 11.22 -9.90 34.35
C MET A 573 11.85 -10.76 35.46
N GLY A 574 13.18 -10.88 35.48
CA GLY A 574 13.90 -11.63 36.53
C GLY A 574 13.58 -11.13 37.95
N GLN A 575 13.60 -9.81 38.17
CA GLN A 575 13.28 -9.20 39.46
C GLN A 575 11.84 -9.49 39.93
N LYS A 576 10.86 -9.52 39.01
CA LYS A 576 9.48 -9.88 39.35
C LYS A 576 9.35 -11.34 39.80
N PHE A 577 10.20 -12.23 39.32
CA PHE A 577 10.19 -13.66 39.68
C PHE A 577 11.16 -14.04 40.82
N ASP A 578 11.96 -13.10 41.35
CA ASP A 578 12.81 -13.37 42.52
C ASP A 578 11.99 -13.58 43.82
N ARG A 579 10.80 -12.97 43.92
CA ARG A 579 9.89 -13.08 45.09
C ARG A 579 8.50 -13.56 44.70
N ILE A 580 8.41 -14.83 44.28
CA ILE A 580 7.13 -15.47 43.97
C ILE A 580 6.36 -15.73 45.27
N ALA A 581 5.20 -15.09 45.44
CA ALA A 581 4.29 -15.37 46.56
C ALA A 581 3.19 -16.40 46.19
N ASN A 582 2.85 -16.49 44.91
CA ASN A 582 1.81 -17.38 44.40
C ASN A 582 2.17 -17.88 43.00
N THR A 583 2.30 -19.20 42.87
CA THR A 583 2.68 -19.89 41.63
C THR A 583 1.74 -19.59 40.47
N LYS A 584 0.41 -19.57 40.69
CA LYS A 584 -0.59 -19.28 39.65
C LYS A 584 -0.48 -17.85 39.12
N ARG A 585 -0.29 -16.88 40.01
CA ARG A 585 -0.11 -15.47 39.60
C ARG A 585 1.18 -15.27 38.83
N ALA A 586 2.27 -15.93 39.26
CA ALA A 586 3.54 -15.90 38.55
C ALA A 586 3.41 -16.47 37.12
N LEU A 587 2.73 -17.60 36.95
CA LEU A 587 2.47 -18.18 35.62
C LEU A 587 1.64 -17.25 34.73
N ASN A 588 0.61 -16.60 35.27
CA ASN A 588 -0.17 -15.63 34.50
C ASN A 588 0.64 -14.40 34.08
N ILE A 589 1.53 -13.91 34.94
CA ILE A 589 2.42 -12.79 34.60
C ILE A 589 3.43 -13.21 33.53
N LEU A 590 4.00 -14.41 33.64
CA LEU A 590 4.94 -14.94 32.66
C LEU A 590 4.26 -15.09 31.30
N HIS A 591 3.04 -15.60 31.26
CA HIS A 591 2.24 -15.67 30.04
C HIS A 591 2.01 -14.29 29.41
N LYS A 592 1.75 -13.25 30.22
CA LYS A 592 1.66 -11.88 29.70
C LYS A 592 2.97 -11.39 29.08
N PHE A 593 4.13 -11.81 29.60
CA PHE A 593 5.43 -11.51 28.98
C PHE A 593 5.64 -12.29 27.67
N GLU A 594 5.17 -13.54 27.57
CA GLU A 594 5.18 -14.29 26.30
C GLU A 594 4.33 -13.62 25.22
N CYS A 595 3.17 -13.06 25.60
CA CYS A 595 2.31 -12.31 24.69
C CYS A 595 2.94 -11.02 24.14
N LEU A 596 4.09 -10.57 24.68
CA LEU A 596 4.84 -9.44 24.10
C LEU A 596 5.58 -9.81 22.82
N HIS A 597 5.69 -11.11 22.49
CA HIS A 597 6.36 -11.64 21.29
C HIS A 597 7.80 -11.13 21.09
N LEU A 598 8.47 -10.69 22.17
CA LEU A 598 9.86 -10.27 22.11
C LEU A 598 10.75 -11.50 22.03
N SER A 599 11.52 -11.62 20.96
CA SER A 599 12.52 -12.67 20.79
C SER A 599 13.55 -12.62 21.93
N ASN A 600 14.03 -13.78 22.39
CA ASN A 600 15.08 -13.94 23.41
C ASN A 600 14.74 -13.47 24.83
N LEU A 601 13.45 -13.35 25.19
CA LEU A 601 13.08 -13.37 26.60
C LEU A 601 13.39 -14.77 27.14
N ASP A 602 14.32 -14.88 28.10
CA ASP A 602 14.69 -16.16 28.75
C ASP A 602 13.54 -16.68 29.65
N THR A 603 12.42 -16.98 29.02
CA THR A 603 11.18 -17.47 29.64
C THR A 603 11.40 -18.85 30.23
N ALA A 604 12.27 -19.67 29.63
CA ALA A 604 12.59 -21.02 30.08
C ALA A 604 13.21 -21.01 31.50
N GLU A 605 14.18 -20.14 31.77
CA GLU A 605 14.76 -20.00 33.11
C GLU A 605 13.69 -19.58 34.13
N GLN A 606 12.80 -18.66 33.76
CA GLN A 606 11.72 -18.21 34.66
C GLN A 606 10.71 -19.33 34.95
N TYR A 607 10.35 -20.13 33.95
CA TYR A 607 9.52 -21.31 34.16
C TYR A 607 10.16 -22.32 35.12
N GLN A 608 11.47 -22.55 35.05
CA GLN A 608 12.19 -23.42 35.99
C GLN A 608 12.19 -22.86 37.41
N ARG A 609 12.37 -21.55 37.57
CA ARG A 609 12.26 -20.86 38.87
C ARG A 609 10.87 -21.01 39.49
N ILE A 610 9.81 -20.79 38.70
CA ILE A 610 8.42 -20.97 39.14
C ILE A 610 8.13 -22.44 39.48
N LEU A 611 8.65 -23.37 38.69
CA LEU A 611 8.50 -24.81 38.93
C LEU A 611 9.17 -25.25 40.24
N THR A 612 10.34 -24.70 40.56
CA THR A 612 11.01 -24.92 41.85
C THR A 612 10.20 -24.36 43.02
N HIS A 613 9.55 -23.20 42.84
CA HIS A 613 8.62 -22.67 43.85
C HIS A 613 7.40 -23.57 44.02
N TYR A 614 6.84 -24.09 42.93
CA TYR A 614 5.72 -25.03 42.96
C TYR A 614 6.05 -26.33 43.72
N ALA A 615 7.29 -26.82 43.63
CA ALA A 615 7.75 -27.95 44.44
C ALA A 615 7.60 -27.67 45.94
N LYS A 616 7.95 -26.46 46.39
CA LYS A 616 7.77 -26.02 47.78
C LYS A 616 6.30 -25.92 48.17
N ASP A 617 5.43 -25.48 47.26
CA ASP A 617 3.97 -25.46 47.48
C ASP A 617 3.42 -26.87 47.74
N ILE A 618 3.86 -27.88 46.96
CA ILE A 618 3.49 -29.29 47.18
C ILE A 618 4.00 -29.78 48.54
N GLU A 619 5.23 -29.43 48.93
CA GLU A 619 5.79 -29.78 50.24
C GLU A 619 5.02 -29.13 51.40
N ILE A 620 4.57 -27.89 51.25
CA ILE A 620 3.71 -27.21 52.24
C ILE A 620 2.38 -27.96 52.37
N VAL A 621 1.73 -28.32 51.25
CA VAL A 621 0.48 -29.08 51.26
C VAL A 621 0.67 -30.48 51.88
N SER A 622 1.78 -31.15 51.57
CA SER A 622 2.14 -32.43 52.18
C SER A 622 2.29 -32.32 53.70
N ARG A 623 2.99 -31.29 54.20
CA ARG A 623 3.12 -31.02 55.64
C ARG A 623 1.79 -30.70 56.30
N LEU A 624 0.95 -29.87 55.67
CA LEU A 624 -0.39 -29.56 56.16
C LEU A 624 -1.26 -30.81 56.26
N TYR A 625 -1.21 -31.67 55.24
CA TYR A 625 -1.92 -32.93 55.25
C TYR A 625 -1.43 -33.83 56.39
N GLN A 626 -0.12 -34.04 56.54
CA GLN A 626 0.43 -34.89 57.60
C GLN A 626 0.08 -34.40 59.00
N LYS A 627 0.13 -33.07 59.23
CA LYS A 627 -0.17 -32.47 60.53
C LYS A 627 -1.64 -32.63 60.94
N HIS A 628 -2.55 -32.51 59.99
CA HIS A 628 -3.99 -32.41 60.24
C HIS A 628 -4.81 -33.61 59.73
N LYS A 629 -4.16 -34.71 59.32
CA LYS A 629 -4.81 -35.89 58.73
C LYS A 629 -5.87 -36.51 59.66
N ASN A 630 -5.60 -36.55 60.96
CA ASN A 630 -6.48 -37.22 61.93
C ASN A 630 -7.65 -36.32 62.35
N ASP A 631 -7.39 -35.02 62.47
CA ASP A 631 -8.37 -34.00 62.82
C ASP A 631 -8.14 -32.73 61.97
N PRO A 632 -8.74 -32.67 60.77
CA PRO A 632 -8.54 -31.53 59.90
C PRO A 632 -9.38 -30.33 60.35
N PRO A 633 -8.90 -29.10 60.12
CA PRO A 633 -9.66 -27.91 60.40
C PRO A 633 -10.88 -27.85 59.47
N VAL A 634 -12.05 -28.11 60.04
CA VAL A 634 -13.35 -28.07 59.35
C VAL A 634 -13.96 -26.66 59.49
N ALA A 635 -14.69 -26.20 58.48
CA ALA A 635 -15.35 -24.89 58.56
C ALA A 635 -16.51 -24.91 59.58
N ARG A 636 -16.86 -23.74 60.11
CA ARG A 636 -17.97 -23.61 61.07
C ARG A 636 -19.24 -24.19 60.44
N ASP A 637 -19.97 -25.00 61.21
CA ASP A 637 -21.26 -25.57 60.82
C ASP A 637 -21.18 -26.58 59.65
N GLN A 638 -19.99 -27.16 59.41
CA GLN A 638 -19.82 -28.31 58.53
C GLN A 638 -19.82 -29.63 59.32
N PRO A 639 -20.54 -30.66 58.83
CA PRO A 639 -20.50 -32.00 59.40
C PRO A 639 -19.08 -32.62 59.40
N PRO A 640 -18.76 -33.53 60.34
CA PRO A 640 -17.42 -34.04 60.57
C PRO A 640 -16.83 -34.82 59.39
N VAL A 641 -17.61 -35.60 58.64
CA VAL A 641 -17.14 -36.40 57.50
C VAL A 641 -17.07 -35.53 56.23
N ALA A 642 -18.13 -34.80 55.90
CA ALA A 642 -18.13 -33.90 54.74
C ALA A 642 -17.10 -32.77 54.87
N GLY A 643 -16.85 -32.27 56.08
CA GLY A 643 -15.80 -31.31 56.37
C GLY A 643 -14.40 -31.85 56.08
N LYS A 644 -14.12 -33.10 56.51
CA LYS A 644 -12.87 -33.82 56.21
C LYS A 644 -12.65 -33.96 54.70
N ILE A 645 -13.69 -34.34 53.96
CA ILE A 645 -13.62 -34.48 52.49
C ILE A 645 -13.43 -33.11 51.81
N SER A 646 -14.17 -32.09 52.24
CA SER A 646 -14.05 -30.73 51.68
C SER A 646 -12.64 -30.15 51.89
N TRP A 647 -12.03 -30.38 53.05
CA TRP A 647 -10.66 -29.99 53.34
C TRP A 647 -9.65 -30.68 52.41
N ALA A 648 -9.77 -32.01 52.21
CA ALA A 648 -8.91 -32.75 51.30
C ALA A 648 -9.04 -32.26 49.85
N ARG A 649 -10.26 -31.99 49.38
CA ARG A 649 -10.52 -31.42 48.04
C ARG A 649 -9.96 -30.01 47.88
N GLN A 650 -9.99 -29.18 48.93
CA GLN A 650 -9.37 -27.86 48.89
C GLN A 650 -7.86 -27.94 48.72
N LEU A 651 -7.19 -28.84 49.45
CA LEU A 651 -5.77 -29.10 49.29
C LEU A 651 -5.43 -29.64 47.90
N PHE A 652 -6.30 -30.50 47.35
CA PHE A 652 -6.14 -31.05 46.00
C PHE A 652 -6.27 -29.96 44.93
N ARG A 653 -7.31 -29.13 44.98
CA ARG A 653 -7.49 -27.99 44.05
C ARG A 653 -6.29 -27.03 44.08
N ARG A 654 -5.74 -26.76 45.27
CA ARG A 654 -4.58 -25.88 45.44
C ARG A 654 -3.33 -26.37 44.69
N ILE A 655 -3.10 -27.69 44.61
CA ILE A 655 -1.99 -28.26 43.84
C ILE A 655 -2.36 -28.51 42.37
N GLN A 656 -3.64 -28.76 42.07
CA GLN A 656 -4.11 -29.05 40.71
C GLN A 656 -4.06 -27.81 39.81
N GLU A 657 -4.54 -26.66 40.28
CA GLU A 657 -4.64 -25.45 39.44
C GLU A 657 -3.30 -25.00 38.82
N PRO A 658 -2.17 -24.96 39.55
CA PRO A 658 -0.88 -24.65 38.93
C PRO A 658 -0.41 -25.74 37.95
N MET A 659 -0.70 -27.01 38.23
CA MET A 659 -0.31 -28.13 37.35
C MET A 659 -1.01 -28.05 35.99
N GLU A 660 -2.30 -27.70 35.96
CA GLU A 660 -3.05 -27.49 34.71
C GLU A 660 -2.47 -26.36 33.87
N ALA A 661 -1.98 -25.29 34.50
CA ALA A 661 -1.30 -24.20 33.81
C ALA A 661 0.06 -24.65 33.23
N PHE A 662 0.85 -25.45 33.96
CA PHE A 662 2.09 -26.02 33.43
C PHE A 662 1.87 -27.01 32.28
N GLN A 663 0.76 -27.76 32.28
CA GLN A 663 0.43 -28.71 31.21
C GLN A 663 0.27 -28.04 29.84
N LYS A 664 -0.12 -26.77 29.79
CA LYS A 664 -0.20 -26.01 28.53
C LYS A 664 1.18 -25.76 27.90
N HIS A 665 2.26 -25.88 28.68
CA HIS A 665 3.64 -25.68 28.23
C HIS A 665 4.46 -26.99 28.39
N CYS A 666 4.17 -27.96 27.53
CA CYS A 666 4.71 -29.33 27.59
C CYS A 666 6.24 -29.43 27.59
N ILE A 667 6.95 -28.47 27.00
CA ILE A 667 8.41 -28.52 26.79
C ILE A 667 9.17 -28.47 28.14
N ILE A 668 8.69 -27.67 29.10
CA ILE A 668 9.33 -27.53 30.42
C ILE A 668 9.10 -28.77 31.29
N LEU A 669 8.01 -29.49 31.08
CA LEU A 669 7.66 -30.69 31.85
C LEU A 669 8.53 -31.91 31.51
N GLN A 670 9.31 -31.85 30.42
CA GLN A 670 10.20 -32.94 29.99
C GLN A 670 11.56 -32.93 30.72
N CYS A 671 11.91 -31.86 31.43
CA CYS A 671 13.16 -31.76 32.19
C CYS A 671 13.23 -32.80 33.33
N SER A 672 14.45 -33.22 33.70
CA SER A 672 14.68 -34.17 34.81
C SER A 672 14.07 -33.69 36.13
N ASP A 673 14.18 -32.39 36.41
CA ASP A 673 13.70 -31.78 37.66
C ASP A 673 12.17 -31.71 37.68
N ALA A 674 11.56 -31.41 36.53
CA ALA A 674 10.11 -31.42 36.36
C ALA A 674 9.52 -32.82 36.60
N ARG A 675 10.16 -33.88 36.10
CA ARG A 675 9.72 -35.27 36.35
C ARG A 675 9.66 -35.61 37.82
N ARG A 676 10.61 -35.15 38.64
CA ARG A 676 10.58 -35.36 40.10
C ARG A 676 9.39 -34.65 40.74
N ILE A 677 9.11 -33.42 40.33
CA ILE A 677 8.01 -32.61 40.86
C ILE A 677 6.65 -33.21 40.45
N ILE A 678 6.52 -33.67 39.21
CA ILE A 678 5.32 -34.38 38.72
C ILE A 678 5.09 -35.66 39.52
N LYS A 679 6.14 -36.45 39.82
CA LYS A 679 6.02 -37.63 40.69
C LYS A 679 5.52 -37.27 42.09
N ASN A 680 6.05 -36.20 42.68
CA ASN A 680 5.61 -35.71 44.00
C ASN A 680 4.15 -35.24 43.98
N TYR A 681 3.77 -34.50 42.94
CA TYR A 681 2.38 -34.09 42.70
C TYR A 681 1.46 -35.31 42.59
N ASN A 682 1.77 -36.27 41.71
CA ASN A 682 0.96 -37.47 41.50
C ASN A 682 0.82 -38.30 42.79
N LYS A 683 1.90 -38.41 43.58
CA LYS A 683 1.87 -39.06 44.89
C LYS A 683 0.93 -38.33 45.85
N MET A 684 1.04 -37.01 45.95
CA MET A 684 0.19 -36.22 46.85
C MET A 684 -1.28 -36.22 46.41
N ALA A 685 -1.53 -36.07 45.11
CA ALA A 685 -2.83 -36.19 44.46
C ALA A 685 -3.50 -37.53 44.79
N LYS A 686 -2.77 -38.65 44.63
CA LYS A 686 -3.24 -39.98 44.97
C LYS A 686 -3.61 -40.10 46.45
N ILE A 687 -2.76 -39.59 47.35
CA ILE A 687 -3.02 -39.64 48.80
C ILE A 687 -4.28 -38.84 49.17
N LEU A 688 -4.50 -37.66 48.59
CA LEU A 688 -5.69 -36.85 48.86
C LEU A 688 -6.97 -37.50 48.32
N LEU A 689 -6.88 -38.14 47.15
CA LEU A 689 -8.00 -38.89 46.58
C LEU A 689 -8.32 -40.14 47.40
N GLU A 690 -7.31 -40.89 47.84
CA GLU A 690 -7.48 -42.03 48.75
C GLU A 690 -8.13 -41.62 50.07
N PHE A 691 -7.76 -40.45 50.60
CA PHE A 691 -8.40 -39.88 51.79
C PHE A 691 -9.89 -39.61 51.56
N GLU A 692 -10.25 -38.96 50.46
CA GLU A 692 -11.65 -38.73 50.08
C GLU A 692 -12.45 -40.04 49.98
N ILE A 693 -11.92 -41.03 49.24
CA ILE A 693 -12.57 -42.34 49.05
C ILE A 693 -12.73 -43.08 50.38
N LEU A 694 -11.71 -43.06 51.24
CA LEU A 694 -11.74 -43.73 52.53
C LEU A 694 -12.86 -43.16 53.41
N TYR A 695 -12.94 -41.83 53.55
CA TYR A 695 -13.96 -41.18 54.38
C TYR A 695 -15.36 -41.31 53.79
N HIS A 696 -15.52 -41.26 52.46
CA HIS A 696 -16.81 -41.52 51.82
C HIS A 696 -17.27 -42.97 52.06
N ARG A 697 -16.39 -43.96 51.96
CA ARG A 697 -16.71 -45.37 52.29
C ARG A 697 -17.01 -45.59 53.77
N CYS A 698 -16.34 -44.89 54.67
CA CYS A 698 -16.66 -44.92 56.09
C CYS A 698 -18.06 -44.32 56.33
N TRP A 699 -18.39 -43.22 55.67
CA TRP A 699 -19.72 -42.62 55.74
C TRP A 699 -20.81 -43.55 55.19
N LEU A 700 -20.57 -44.24 54.06
CA LEU A 700 -21.51 -45.24 53.54
C LEU A 700 -21.81 -46.36 54.56
N ARG A 701 -20.79 -46.83 55.30
CA ARG A 701 -20.97 -47.81 56.39
C ARG A 701 -21.73 -47.20 57.57
N GLN A 702 -21.43 -45.96 57.96
CA GLN A 702 -22.18 -45.26 59.00
C GLN A 702 -23.66 -45.08 58.64
N VAL A 703 -23.99 -44.85 57.36
CA VAL A 703 -25.38 -44.79 56.88
C VAL A 703 -26.10 -46.12 57.12
N GLU A 704 -25.42 -47.25 56.93
CA GLU A 704 -25.97 -48.59 57.20
C GLU A 704 -26.13 -48.85 58.71
N GLU A 705 -25.20 -48.38 59.53
CA GLU A 705 -25.29 -48.44 61.00
C GLU A 705 -26.44 -47.57 61.54
N VAL A 706 -26.64 -46.37 60.99
CA VAL A 706 -27.79 -45.52 61.34
C VAL A 706 -29.11 -46.16 60.90
N LYS A 707 -29.12 -46.91 59.78
CA LYS A 707 -30.29 -47.67 59.33
C LYS A 707 -30.68 -48.75 60.32
N THR A 708 -29.72 -49.46 60.93
CA THR A 708 -30.00 -50.45 61.98
C THR A 708 -30.33 -49.78 63.32
N GLY A 709 -29.68 -48.66 63.64
CA GLY A 709 -29.98 -47.83 64.82
C GLY A 709 -31.41 -47.31 64.84
N LEU A 710 -31.95 -46.87 63.69
CA LEU A 710 -33.35 -46.43 63.54
C LEU A 710 -34.39 -47.57 63.70
N GLN A 711 -33.95 -48.83 63.74
CA GLN A 711 -34.82 -49.99 64.05
C GLN A 711 -34.92 -50.26 65.56
N THR A 712 -34.15 -49.56 66.38
CA THR A 712 -34.25 -49.64 67.85
C THR A 712 -35.48 -48.89 68.35
N SER A 713 -35.99 -49.29 69.52
CA SER A 713 -37.16 -48.63 70.11
C SER A 713 -36.86 -47.17 70.44
N LEU A 714 -37.70 -46.25 69.95
CA LEU A 714 -37.59 -44.80 70.16
C LEU A 714 -37.78 -44.36 71.62
N LEU A 715 -38.37 -45.23 72.46
CA LEU A 715 -38.55 -44.99 73.90
C LEU A 715 -37.85 -46.12 74.65
N VAL A 716 -36.86 -45.75 75.45
CA VAL A 716 -36.10 -46.68 76.30
C VAL A 716 -36.20 -46.19 77.73
N ARG A 717 -36.31 -47.11 78.69
CA ARG A 717 -36.25 -46.77 80.12
C ARG A 717 -34.80 -46.70 80.55
N HIS A 718 -34.40 -45.62 81.20
CA HIS A 718 -33.04 -45.49 81.72
C HIS A 718 -32.79 -46.59 82.78
N PRO A 719 -31.70 -47.36 82.67
CA PRO A 719 -31.49 -48.57 83.48
C PRO A 719 -31.39 -48.31 84.99
N GLU A 720 -31.04 -47.07 85.41
CA GLU A 720 -30.93 -46.71 86.83
C GLU A 720 -32.10 -45.84 87.35
N THR A 721 -32.80 -45.09 86.50
CA THR A 721 -33.82 -44.11 86.92
C THR A 721 -35.25 -44.49 86.51
N ASN A 722 -35.44 -45.52 85.68
CA ASN A 722 -36.74 -45.99 85.17
C ASN A 722 -37.58 -44.94 84.40
N GLU A 723 -37.05 -43.74 84.18
CA GLU A 723 -37.68 -42.70 83.39
C GLU A 723 -37.60 -43.04 81.89
N LEU A 724 -38.66 -42.71 81.16
CA LEU A 724 -38.75 -42.88 79.71
C LEU A 724 -37.96 -41.75 79.06
N PHE A 725 -36.87 -42.07 78.38
CA PHE A 725 -36.16 -41.10 77.53
C PHE A 725 -36.38 -41.43 76.06
N VAL A 726 -36.37 -40.38 75.24
CA VAL A 726 -36.48 -40.49 73.79
C VAL A 726 -35.10 -40.87 73.26
N ASN A 727 -34.96 -42.11 72.82
CA ASN A 727 -33.74 -42.65 72.24
C ASN A 727 -33.60 -42.19 70.78
N PHE A 728 -33.56 -40.87 70.56
CA PHE A 728 -33.29 -40.30 69.25
C PHE A 728 -31.80 -40.01 69.12
N ASP A 729 -31.10 -40.82 68.33
CA ASP A 729 -29.67 -40.68 68.13
C ASP A 729 -29.36 -39.35 67.41
N ALA A 730 -28.61 -38.46 68.07
CA ALA A 730 -28.16 -37.19 67.51
C ALA A 730 -27.36 -37.38 66.20
N GLN A 731 -26.81 -38.57 65.96
CA GLN A 731 -26.19 -38.94 64.69
C GLN A 731 -27.16 -38.83 63.50
N VAL A 732 -28.47 -39.00 63.68
CA VAL A 732 -29.47 -38.90 62.59
C VAL A 732 -29.52 -37.49 62.00
N ILE A 733 -29.51 -36.45 62.83
CA ILE A 733 -29.51 -35.04 62.37
C ILE A 733 -28.18 -34.69 61.70
N VAL A 734 -27.07 -35.15 62.27
CA VAL A 734 -25.74 -35.00 61.65
C VAL A 734 -25.71 -35.70 60.30
N MET A 735 -26.26 -36.91 60.19
CA MET A 735 -26.32 -37.69 58.95
C MET A 735 -27.14 -36.97 57.88
N ILE A 736 -28.32 -36.42 58.22
CA ILE A 736 -29.10 -35.64 57.25
C ILE A 736 -28.29 -34.46 56.70
N ARG A 737 -27.54 -33.78 57.57
CA ARG A 737 -26.65 -32.68 57.16
C ARG A 737 -25.46 -33.18 56.34
N GLU A 738 -24.90 -34.34 56.67
CA GLU A 738 -23.88 -35.02 55.86
C GLU A 738 -24.42 -35.33 54.46
N VAL A 739 -25.64 -35.85 54.31
CA VAL A 739 -26.26 -36.13 52.99
C VAL A 739 -26.35 -34.88 52.14
N GLU A 740 -26.77 -33.75 52.72
CA GLU A 740 -26.83 -32.48 52.00
C GLU A 740 -25.44 -32.03 51.53
N CYS A 741 -24.42 -32.15 52.37
CA CYS A 741 -23.06 -31.80 52.01
C CYS A 741 -22.48 -32.77 50.97
N MET A 742 -22.68 -34.08 51.09
CA MET A 742 -22.25 -35.09 50.11
C MET A 742 -22.92 -34.86 48.74
N ALA A 743 -24.20 -34.47 48.72
CA ALA A 743 -24.92 -34.09 47.50
C ALA A 743 -24.28 -32.87 46.82
N ARG A 744 -23.95 -31.82 47.59
CA ARG A 744 -23.25 -30.62 47.06
C ARG A 744 -21.84 -30.94 46.57
N LEU A 745 -21.20 -31.94 47.17
CA LEU A 745 -19.89 -32.46 46.74
C LEU A 745 -20.00 -33.40 45.52
N GLY A 746 -21.21 -33.74 45.05
CA GLY A 746 -21.39 -34.62 43.89
C GLY A 746 -20.93 -36.06 44.12
N LEU A 747 -20.98 -36.53 45.37
CA LEU A 747 -20.65 -37.91 45.74
C LEU A 747 -21.89 -38.80 45.69
N GLU A 748 -21.70 -40.11 45.52
CA GLU A 748 -22.80 -41.08 45.49
C GLU A 748 -23.52 -41.16 46.85
N ILE A 749 -24.86 -41.11 46.81
CA ILE A 749 -25.74 -41.12 47.99
C ILE A 749 -26.62 -42.38 47.94
N PRO A 750 -26.61 -43.22 49.00
CA PRO A 750 -27.51 -44.36 49.09
C PRO A 750 -29.00 -43.96 49.05
N PRO A 751 -29.89 -44.76 48.44
CA PRO A 751 -31.33 -44.48 48.39
C PRO A 751 -31.97 -44.27 49.77
N PHE A 752 -31.48 -45.01 50.77
CA PHE A 752 -31.91 -44.87 52.16
C PHE A 752 -31.59 -43.48 52.73
N ALA A 753 -30.38 -42.98 52.49
CA ALA A 753 -29.93 -41.66 52.95
C ALA A 753 -30.70 -40.52 52.25
N SER A 754 -31.01 -40.68 50.96
CA SER A 754 -31.89 -39.76 50.21
C SER A 754 -33.32 -39.73 50.77
N SER A 755 -33.86 -40.90 51.14
CA SER A 755 -35.18 -41.01 51.77
C SER A 755 -35.20 -40.40 53.17
N LEU A 756 -34.12 -40.57 53.93
CA LEU A 756 -33.95 -39.97 55.26
C LEU A 756 -33.97 -38.44 55.19
N ARG A 757 -33.29 -37.87 54.19
CA ARG A 757 -33.31 -36.42 53.93
C ARG A 757 -34.71 -35.94 53.52
N ALA A 758 -35.42 -36.69 52.67
CA ALA A 758 -36.77 -36.31 52.24
C ALA A 758 -37.76 -36.22 53.40
N ARG A 759 -37.56 -37.02 54.46
CA ARG A 759 -38.37 -37.03 55.68
C ARG A 759 -37.80 -36.18 56.83
N GLN A 760 -36.84 -35.29 56.55
CA GLN A 760 -36.17 -34.48 57.57
C GLN A 760 -37.14 -33.63 58.42
N GLU A 761 -38.16 -33.03 57.80
CA GLU A 761 -39.17 -32.24 58.51
C GLU A 761 -40.02 -33.11 59.45
N GLU A 762 -40.39 -34.32 59.01
CA GLU A 762 -41.12 -35.28 59.84
C GLU A 762 -40.30 -35.68 61.06
N TYR A 763 -39.01 -36.03 60.89
CA TYR A 763 -38.14 -36.39 62.01
C TYR A 763 -37.89 -35.22 62.97
N LYS A 764 -37.65 -34.00 62.47
CA LYS A 764 -37.50 -32.81 63.33
C LYS A 764 -38.78 -32.51 64.11
N ASN A 765 -39.94 -32.62 63.47
CA ASN A 765 -41.23 -32.40 64.13
C ASN A 765 -41.51 -33.47 65.19
N ILE A 766 -41.15 -34.73 64.92
CA ILE A 766 -41.28 -35.84 65.88
C ILE A 766 -40.33 -35.66 67.07
N CYS A 767 -39.07 -35.26 66.85
CA CYS A 767 -38.13 -34.97 67.93
C CYS A 767 -38.60 -33.82 68.81
N ASN A 768 -38.94 -32.67 68.20
CA ASN A 768 -39.42 -31.51 68.95
C ASN A 768 -40.70 -31.84 69.73
N ALA A 769 -41.64 -32.57 69.12
CA ALA A 769 -42.87 -32.98 69.78
C ALA A 769 -42.66 -34.01 70.91
N LEU A 770 -41.60 -34.81 70.87
CA LEU A 770 -41.26 -35.79 71.91
C LEU A 770 -40.41 -35.17 73.03
N GLU A 771 -39.50 -34.25 72.72
CA GLU A 771 -38.75 -33.46 73.72
C GLU A 771 -39.68 -32.52 74.51
N ASP A 772 -40.61 -31.84 73.83
CA ASP A 772 -41.63 -31.02 74.48
C ASP A 772 -42.56 -31.88 75.37
N LYS A 773 -42.85 -33.12 74.97
CA LYS A 773 -43.79 -34.02 75.69
C LYS A 773 -43.17 -34.87 76.79
N ASN A 774 -41.85 -35.01 76.88
CA ASN A 774 -41.20 -35.58 78.07
C ASN A 774 -41.38 -34.71 79.34
N SER A 775 -41.92 -33.50 79.19
CA SER A 775 -42.38 -32.67 80.30
C SER A 775 -43.83 -32.95 80.75
N MET A 776 -44.59 -33.83 80.06
CA MET A 776 -46.00 -34.08 80.38
C MET A 776 -46.40 -35.56 80.39
N ASN A 777 -47.17 -35.90 81.43
CA ASN A 777 -47.61 -37.23 81.84
C ASN A 777 -48.24 -38.14 80.76
N ILE A 778 -48.19 -39.44 81.07
CA ILE A 778 -48.39 -40.67 80.26
C ILE A 778 -49.75 -40.82 79.52
N ASP A 779 -50.68 -39.88 79.60
CA ASP A 779 -52.04 -40.08 79.05
C ASP A 779 -52.23 -39.66 77.57
N SER A 780 -51.24 -39.03 76.91
CA SER A 780 -51.38 -38.58 75.50
C SER A 780 -50.89 -39.57 74.44
N ILE A 781 -50.22 -40.67 74.83
CA ILE A 781 -49.70 -41.69 73.89
C ILE A 781 -50.86 -42.48 73.24
N PHE A 782 -51.97 -42.65 73.97
CA PHE A 782 -53.14 -43.38 73.49
C PHE A 782 -53.90 -42.64 72.37
N VAL A 783 -53.87 -41.30 72.38
CA VAL A 783 -54.54 -40.46 71.37
C VAL A 783 -53.75 -40.38 70.06
N PHE A 784 -52.41 -40.49 70.13
CA PHE A 784 -51.56 -40.50 68.94
C PHE A 784 -51.66 -41.82 68.16
N PHE A 785 -51.72 -42.96 68.85
CA PHE A 785 -51.92 -44.27 68.21
C PHE A 785 -53.31 -44.41 67.56
N LEU A 786 -54.34 -43.76 68.11
CA LEU A 786 -55.69 -43.77 67.56
C LEU A 786 -55.78 -43.01 66.21
N ASN A 787 -55.06 -41.89 66.08
CA ASN A 787 -55.00 -41.12 64.83
C ASN A 787 -54.11 -41.79 63.76
N PHE A 788 -53.14 -42.61 64.16
CA PHE A 788 -52.35 -43.42 63.24
C PHE A 788 -53.19 -44.57 62.63
N PHE A 789 -54.08 -45.19 63.42
CA PHE A 789 -54.95 -46.28 62.96
C PHE A 789 -56.15 -45.81 62.12
N LEU A 790 -56.68 -44.60 62.39
CA LEU A 790 -57.81 -44.04 61.64
C LEU A 790 -57.47 -43.60 60.20
N ASN A 791 -56.19 -43.35 59.90
CA ASN A 791 -55.73 -43.07 58.53
C ASN A 791 -55.51 -44.34 57.69
N PHE A 792 -55.65 -45.55 58.27
CA PHE A 792 -55.37 -46.81 57.59
C PHE A 792 -56.63 -47.56 57.09
N LEU A 793 -57.84 -47.04 57.35
CA LEU A 793 -59.12 -47.74 57.13
C LEU A 793 -60.18 -46.94 56.33
N SER A 794 -59.78 -46.25 55.26
CA SER A 794 -60.72 -45.84 54.21
C SER A 794 -60.26 -46.28 52.80
N PHE A 795 -60.49 -47.57 52.52
CA PHE A 795 -60.77 -48.11 51.18
C PHE A 795 -62.21 -47.62 50.83
N SER A 796 -62.64 -47.18 49.63
CA SER A 796 -62.40 -47.74 48.29
C SER A 796 -63.16 -46.92 47.21
N PHE A 797 -62.46 -46.57 46.12
CA PHE A 797 -62.90 -46.60 44.70
C PHE A 797 -63.70 -45.45 44.02
N ILE A 798 -63.08 -44.77 43.03
CA ILE A 798 -63.35 -44.87 41.57
C ILE A 798 -62.53 -43.82 40.77
N SER A 799 -61.90 -44.31 39.69
CA SER A 799 -61.37 -43.60 38.52
C SER A 799 -60.00 -42.90 38.64
N PHE A 800 -58.92 -43.61 38.29
CA PHE A 800 -58.09 -43.26 37.13
C PHE A 800 -57.03 -44.34 36.81
N TYR A 801 -57.48 -45.58 36.59
CA TYR A 801 -56.66 -46.61 35.95
C TYR A 801 -56.79 -46.47 34.42
N LEU A 802 -56.11 -45.50 33.82
CA LEU A 802 -55.80 -45.53 32.37
C LEU A 802 -54.62 -44.65 31.92
N SER A 803 -53.88 -43.98 32.80
CA SER A 803 -52.74 -43.14 32.39
C SER A 803 -51.37 -43.63 32.86
N PHE A 804 -51.30 -44.61 33.78
CA PHE A 804 -50.02 -45.07 34.32
C PHE A 804 -49.34 -46.19 33.52
N PHE A 805 -50.09 -46.90 32.65
CA PHE A 805 -49.53 -48.01 31.87
C PHE A 805 -48.87 -47.58 30.55
N LEU A 806 -49.07 -46.33 30.11
CA LEU A 806 -48.44 -45.80 28.90
C LEU A 806 -47.13 -45.05 29.18
N PHE A 807 -46.89 -44.60 30.40
CA PHE A 807 -45.68 -43.83 30.71
C PHE A 807 -44.45 -44.72 30.95
N THR A 808 -44.63 -45.93 31.49
CA THR A 808 -43.54 -46.88 31.77
C THR A 808 -43.03 -47.59 30.51
N SER A 809 -43.83 -47.71 29.45
CA SER A 809 -43.41 -48.28 28.17
C SER A 809 -42.67 -47.29 27.27
N PHE A 810 -42.86 -45.97 27.44
CA PHE A 810 -42.16 -44.96 26.66
C PHE A 810 -40.78 -44.59 27.24
N LEU A 811 -40.60 -44.67 28.56
CA LEU A 811 -39.30 -44.41 29.19
C LEU A 811 -38.27 -45.52 28.90
N SER A 812 -38.72 -46.77 28.76
CA SER A 812 -37.86 -47.89 28.36
C SER A 812 -37.45 -47.79 26.88
N LEU A 813 -38.34 -47.34 25.99
CA LEU A 813 -37.99 -47.06 24.60
C LEU A 813 -36.98 -45.90 24.46
N TYR A 814 -37.14 -44.83 25.24
CA TYR A 814 -36.23 -43.68 25.23
C TYR A 814 -34.81 -44.07 25.64
N PHE A 815 -34.65 -44.89 26.69
CA PHE A 815 -33.33 -45.38 27.10
C PHE A 815 -32.70 -46.35 26.09
N ILE A 816 -33.49 -47.20 25.43
CA ILE A 816 -33.01 -48.11 24.38
C ILE A 816 -32.55 -47.30 23.15
N PHE A 817 -33.32 -46.30 22.72
CA PHE A 817 -32.95 -45.45 21.59
C PHE A 817 -31.75 -44.55 21.89
N SER A 818 -31.62 -43.99 23.09
CA SER A 818 -30.42 -43.23 23.49
C SER A 818 -29.16 -44.09 23.59
N PHE A 819 -29.27 -45.35 24.03
CA PHE A 819 -28.12 -46.27 24.10
C PHE A 819 -27.65 -46.71 22.70
N VAL A 820 -28.58 -46.96 21.77
CA VAL A 820 -28.27 -47.24 20.36
C VAL A 820 -27.67 -46.00 19.67
N PHE A 821 -28.16 -44.80 19.98
CA PHE A 821 -27.67 -43.54 19.43
C PHE A 821 -26.24 -43.20 19.89
N ILE A 822 -25.92 -43.41 21.17
CA ILE A 822 -24.55 -43.21 21.70
C ILE A 822 -23.59 -44.26 21.12
N SER A 823 -24.04 -45.51 20.99
CA SER A 823 -23.24 -46.59 20.39
C SER A 823 -22.95 -46.33 18.91
N CYS A 824 -23.93 -45.84 18.14
CA CYS A 824 -23.75 -45.44 16.74
C CYS A 824 -22.86 -44.20 16.59
N PHE A 825 -22.96 -43.22 17.50
CA PHE A 825 -22.11 -42.02 17.49
C PHE A 825 -20.64 -42.36 17.73
N PHE A 826 -20.35 -43.23 18.70
CA PHE A 826 -18.98 -43.70 18.94
C PHE A 826 -18.44 -44.57 17.80
N LEU A 827 -19.27 -45.41 17.18
CA LEU A 827 -18.87 -46.20 16.00
C LEU A 827 -18.57 -45.30 14.79
N HIS A 828 -19.37 -44.24 14.57
CA HIS A 828 -19.15 -43.26 13.51
C HIS A 828 -17.93 -42.38 13.75
N PHE A 829 -17.67 -42.00 15.01
CA PHE A 829 -16.48 -41.25 15.40
C PHE A 829 -15.20 -42.09 15.24
N PHE A 830 -15.25 -43.38 15.60
CA PHE A 830 -14.13 -44.31 15.39
C PHE A 830 -13.88 -44.58 13.91
N LEU A 831 -14.94 -44.76 13.11
CA LEU A 831 -14.82 -44.92 11.65
C LEU A 831 -14.27 -43.65 11.00
N PHE A 832 -14.72 -42.46 11.39
CA PHE A 832 -14.20 -41.18 10.88
C PHE A 832 -12.72 -40.99 11.26
N HIS A 833 -12.33 -41.31 12.50
CA HIS A 833 -10.94 -41.19 12.94
C HIS A 833 -10.03 -42.23 12.26
N SER A 834 -10.50 -43.48 12.09
CA SER A 834 -9.75 -44.51 11.34
C SER A 834 -9.61 -44.12 9.86
N PHE A 835 -10.66 -43.57 9.23
CA PHE A 835 -10.59 -43.13 7.82
C PHE A 835 -9.71 -41.89 7.65
N PHE A 836 -9.75 -40.94 8.59
CA PHE A 836 -8.90 -39.74 8.57
C PHE A 836 -7.43 -40.09 8.80
N SER A 837 -7.14 -41.04 9.69
CA SER A 837 -5.79 -41.59 9.88
C SER A 837 -5.31 -42.38 8.65
N PHE A 838 -6.19 -43.14 7.99
CA PHE A 838 -5.87 -43.85 6.74
C PHE A 838 -5.62 -42.88 5.56
N PHE A 839 -6.39 -41.80 5.48
CA PHE A 839 -6.23 -40.72 4.51
C PHE A 839 -4.93 -39.95 4.72
N LEU A 840 -4.59 -39.60 5.97
CA LEU A 840 -3.31 -38.97 6.31
C LEU A 840 -2.12 -39.87 5.98
N LEU A 841 -2.23 -41.18 6.23
CA LEU A 841 -1.18 -42.15 5.88
C LEU A 841 -0.98 -42.24 4.37
N HIS A 842 -2.08 -42.29 3.60
CA HIS A 842 -2.02 -42.28 2.13
C HIS A 842 -1.54 -40.95 1.56
N LEU A 843 -1.93 -39.82 2.14
CA LEU A 843 -1.45 -38.49 1.77
C LEU A 843 0.06 -38.35 2.04
N PHE A 844 0.55 -38.88 3.16
CA PHE A 844 1.97 -38.87 3.52
C PHE A 844 2.79 -39.78 2.60
N LEU A 845 2.27 -40.97 2.25
CA LEU A 845 2.87 -41.86 1.26
C LEU A 845 2.86 -41.26 -0.16
N PHE A 846 1.82 -40.49 -0.51
CA PHE A 846 1.70 -39.83 -1.82
C PHE A 846 2.62 -38.61 -1.95
N ILE A 847 2.78 -37.82 -0.88
CA ILE A 847 3.74 -36.70 -0.82
C ILE A 847 5.19 -37.19 -0.89
N SER A 848 5.44 -38.43 -0.48
CA SER A 848 6.77 -39.05 -0.52
C SER A 848 7.19 -39.54 -1.92
N PHE A 849 6.26 -39.66 -2.89
CA PHE A 849 6.52 -40.37 -4.15
C PHE A 849 6.56 -39.52 -5.43
N LEU A 850 6.26 -38.22 -5.41
CA LEU A 850 6.22 -37.41 -6.64
C LEU A 850 6.89 -36.03 -6.50
N SER A 851 7.99 -35.87 -7.23
CA SER A 851 8.62 -34.59 -7.54
C SER A 851 7.93 -33.93 -8.75
N PHE A 852 6.86 -33.15 -8.53
CA PHE A 852 6.25 -32.26 -9.55
C PHE A 852 5.89 -30.88 -8.95
N PRO A 853 5.75 -29.80 -9.76
CA PRO A 853 5.92 -28.43 -9.32
C PRO A 853 4.65 -27.80 -8.72
N PHE A 854 4.89 -26.91 -7.76
CA PHE A 854 3.96 -26.28 -6.81
C PHE A 854 2.72 -25.53 -7.40
N CYS A 855 2.67 -25.23 -8.70
CA CYS A 855 1.61 -24.35 -9.25
C CYS A 855 0.23 -25.01 -9.36
N SER A 856 0.15 -26.31 -9.64
CA SER A 856 -1.14 -27.00 -9.85
C SER A 856 -1.87 -27.27 -8.52
N LEU A 857 -1.11 -27.43 -7.43
CA LEU A 857 -1.63 -27.68 -6.09
C LEU A 857 -2.32 -26.42 -5.50
N LEU A 858 -1.74 -25.24 -5.75
CA LEU A 858 -2.26 -23.96 -5.27
C LEU A 858 -3.60 -23.59 -5.92
N TYR A 859 -3.77 -23.88 -7.21
CA TYR A 859 -5.03 -23.64 -7.92
C TYR A 859 -6.16 -24.56 -7.41
N PHE A 860 -5.82 -25.80 -7.08
CA PHE A 860 -6.74 -26.78 -6.49
C PHE A 860 -7.21 -26.36 -5.08
N PHE A 861 -6.28 -25.93 -4.22
CA PHE A 861 -6.63 -25.43 -2.88
C PHE A 861 -7.42 -24.11 -2.92
N HIS A 862 -7.14 -23.22 -3.88
CA HIS A 862 -7.90 -21.98 -4.03
C HIS A 862 -9.35 -22.22 -4.49
N SER A 863 -9.58 -23.19 -5.38
CA SER A 863 -10.92 -23.58 -5.83
C SER A 863 -11.74 -24.23 -4.69
N LEU A 864 -11.10 -25.08 -3.89
CA LEU A 864 -11.69 -25.67 -2.68
C LEU A 864 -12.07 -24.62 -1.63
N PHE A 865 -11.19 -23.63 -1.39
CA PHE A 865 -11.43 -22.58 -0.42
C PHE A 865 -12.55 -21.62 -0.87
N SER A 866 -12.60 -21.29 -2.16
CA SER A 866 -13.69 -20.49 -2.75
C SER A 866 -15.04 -21.19 -2.66
N SER A 867 -15.07 -22.50 -2.88
CA SER A 867 -16.28 -23.32 -2.76
C SER A 867 -16.76 -23.40 -1.31
N PHE A 868 -15.83 -23.50 -0.36
CA PHE A 868 -16.12 -23.51 1.09
C PHE A 868 -16.70 -22.18 1.58
N ILE A 869 -16.17 -21.04 1.11
CA ILE A 869 -16.68 -19.71 1.44
C ILE A 869 -18.09 -19.48 0.86
N SER A 870 -18.36 -19.95 -0.35
CA SER A 870 -19.69 -19.83 -0.96
C SER A 870 -20.75 -20.60 -0.17
N ILE A 871 -20.41 -21.78 0.35
CA ILE A 871 -21.29 -22.60 1.21
C ILE A 871 -21.51 -21.95 2.58
N LEU A 872 -20.48 -21.33 3.16
CA LEU A 872 -20.59 -20.57 4.42
C LEU A 872 -21.50 -19.34 4.28
N ASN A 873 -21.46 -18.65 3.14
CA ASN A 873 -22.36 -17.53 2.85
C ASN A 873 -23.82 -17.99 2.69
N VAL A 874 -24.07 -19.14 2.04
CA VAL A 874 -25.43 -19.71 1.95
C VAL A 874 -25.96 -20.10 3.33
N LEU A 875 -25.13 -20.69 4.20
CA LEU A 875 -25.48 -21.00 5.58
C LEU A 875 -25.76 -19.74 6.43
N TYR A 876 -25.01 -18.66 6.20
CA TYR A 876 -25.21 -17.38 6.90
C TYR A 876 -26.53 -16.71 6.49
N VAL A 877 -26.87 -16.75 5.19
CA VAL A 877 -28.16 -16.25 4.66
C VAL A 877 -29.34 -17.07 5.20
N LEU A 878 -29.21 -18.41 5.27
CA LEU A 878 -30.24 -19.27 5.87
C LEU A 878 -30.44 -18.99 7.37
N ASN A 879 -29.37 -18.73 8.13
CA ASN A 879 -29.45 -18.35 9.55
C ASN A 879 -30.08 -16.96 9.74
N PHE A 880 -29.84 -16.03 8.81
CA PHE A 880 -30.46 -14.71 8.81
C PHE A 880 -31.98 -14.77 8.57
N PHE A 881 -32.44 -15.59 7.62
CA PHE A 881 -33.87 -15.82 7.41
C PHE A 881 -34.55 -16.54 8.59
N PHE A 882 -33.86 -17.47 9.25
CA PHE A 882 -34.36 -18.13 10.47
C PHE A 882 -34.49 -17.14 11.64
N SER A 883 -33.56 -16.20 11.76
CA SER A 883 -33.57 -15.16 12.81
C SER A 883 -34.69 -14.14 12.60
N ILE A 884 -35.02 -13.79 11.35
CA ILE A 884 -36.17 -12.93 11.02
C ILE A 884 -37.50 -13.64 11.30
N GLY A 885 -37.60 -14.93 11.01
CA GLY A 885 -38.76 -15.76 11.37
C GLY A 885 -38.97 -15.84 12.89
N PHE A 886 -37.88 -15.98 13.65
CA PHE A 886 -37.91 -15.99 15.12
C PHE A 886 -38.37 -14.66 15.71
N ILE A 887 -37.91 -13.52 15.17
CA ILE A 887 -38.30 -12.18 15.63
C ILE A 887 -39.77 -11.87 15.27
N SER A 888 -40.24 -12.31 14.11
CA SER A 888 -41.65 -12.19 13.70
C SER A 888 -42.60 -12.93 14.66
N VAL A 889 -42.25 -14.16 15.06
CA VAL A 889 -43.03 -14.97 16.01
C VAL A 889 -42.94 -14.42 17.44
N LEU A 890 -41.80 -13.86 17.84
CA LEU A 890 -41.68 -13.18 19.14
C LEU A 890 -42.56 -11.93 19.20
N SER A 891 -42.68 -11.20 18.08
CA SER A 891 -43.53 -9.99 18.00
C SER A 891 -45.02 -10.28 18.07
N SER A 892 -45.48 -11.42 17.52
CA SER A 892 -46.89 -11.85 17.58
C SER A 892 -47.29 -12.44 18.96
N LEU A 893 -46.31 -12.86 19.77
CA LEU A 893 -46.50 -13.36 21.14
C LEU A 893 -46.52 -12.26 22.22
N ILE A 894 -45.97 -11.08 21.94
CA ILE A 894 -45.89 -9.97 22.91
C ILE A 894 -47.20 -9.17 22.98
N TRP A 895 -47.96 -9.10 21.88
CA TRP A 895 -49.22 -8.36 21.76
C TRP A 895 -50.35 -8.88 22.68
N PRO A 896 -50.56 -10.19 22.85
CA PRO A 896 -51.57 -10.72 23.79
C PRO A 896 -51.22 -10.48 25.26
N VAL A 897 -49.93 -10.52 25.61
CA VAL A 897 -49.47 -10.34 27.01
C VAL A 897 -49.58 -8.88 27.46
N THR A 898 -49.35 -7.93 26.54
CA THR A 898 -49.55 -6.50 26.79
C THR A 898 -51.04 -6.14 26.87
N LEU A 899 -51.90 -6.76 26.05
CA LEU A 899 -53.36 -6.63 26.15
C LEU A 899 -53.91 -7.24 27.46
N TYR A 900 -53.33 -8.36 27.91
CA TYR A 900 -53.67 -9.02 29.19
C TYR A 900 -53.31 -8.15 30.40
N LEU A 901 -52.14 -7.50 30.40
CA LEU A 901 -51.74 -6.58 31.47
C LEU A 901 -52.60 -5.29 31.50
N GLN A 902 -53.05 -4.80 30.34
CA GLN A 902 -53.95 -3.64 30.26
C GLN A 902 -55.39 -3.98 30.71
N LEU A 903 -55.90 -5.17 30.39
CA LEU A 903 -57.22 -5.65 30.85
C LEU A 903 -57.24 -5.98 32.35
N ALA A 904 -56.15 -6.55 32.88
CA ALA A 904 -56.01 -6.83 34.32
C ALA A 904 -55.99 -5.54 35.17
N PHE A 905 -55.47 -4.44 34.63
CA PHE A 905 -55.45 -3.15 35.31
C PHE A 905 -56.82 -2.44 35.30
N LEU A 906 -57.63 -2.65 34.25
CA LEU A 906 -58.98 -2.08 34.13
C LEU A 906 -60.04 -2.83 34.97
N LEU A 907 -59.84 -4.12 35.25
CA LEU A 907 -60.79 -4.96 35.99
C LEU A 907 -60.64 -4.90 37.52
N HIS A 908 -59.72 -4.08 38.06
CA HIS A 908 -59.52 -3.98 39.51
C HIS A 908 -60.52 -3.06 40.24
N SER A 909 -61.57 -2.60 39.55
CA SER A 909 -62.66 -1.83 40.17
C SER A 909 -64.01 -2.52 39.94
N ASN A 910 -64.50 -3.17 41.00
CA ASN A 910 -65.85 -3.72 41.21
C ASN A 910 -66.32 -4.87 40.31
N LEU A 911 -66.27 -6.11 40.80
CA LEU A 911 -67.21 -7.21 40.47
C LEU A 911 -67.10 -8.35 41.52
N PRO A 912 -68.18 -9.10 41.83
CA PRO A 912 -68.23 -10.08 42.93
C PRO A 912 -67.68 -11.49 42.59
N HIS A 913 -67.29 -12.22 43.65
CA HIS A 913 -66.47 -13.45 43.67
C HIS A 913 -66.92 -14.66 42.82
N SER A 914 -68.13 -14.72 42.29
CA SER A 914 -68.62 -15.88 41.51
C SER A 914 -68.09 -15.94 40.08
N PHE A 915 -67.58 -14.83 39.52
CA PHE A 915 -67.01 -14.79 38.16
C PHE A 915 -65.54 -15.24 38.08
N PHE A 916 -64.82 -15.26 39.20
CA PHE A 916 -63.37 -15.56 39.24
C PHE A 916 -63.08 -17.03 38.96
N ILE A 917 -64.00 -17.93 39.32
CA ILE A 917 -63.86 -19.39 39.11
C ILE A 917 -64.06 -19.76 37.63
N TYR A 918 -64.97 -19.07 36.92
CA TYR A 918 -65.18 -19.29 35.48
C TYR A 918 -63.98 -18.82 34.64
N ILE A 919 -63.31 -17.74 35.06
CA ILE A 919 -62.10 -17.22 34.40
C ILE A 919 -60.90 -18.16 34.60
N ILE A 920 -60.72 -18.74 35.80
CA ILE A 920 -59.65 -19.72 36.05
C ILE A 920 -59.89 -21.02 35.27
N TYR A 921 -61.15 -21.47 35.15
CA TYR A 921 -61.47 -22.65 34.35
C TYR A 921 -61.22 -22.40 32.84
N PHE A 922 -61.58 -21.21 32.34
CA PHE A 922 -61.32 -20.80 30.96
C PHE A 922 -59.81 -20.63 30.65
N LEU A 923 -59.01 -20.18 31.63
CA LEU A 923 -57.55 -20.07 31.53
C LEU A 923 -56.84 -21.44 31.57
N SER A 924 -57.39 -22.43 32.29
CA SER A 924 -56.83 -23.78 32.34
C SER A 924 -56.99 -24.56 31.03
N LEU A 925 -58.06 -24.32 30.28
CA LEU A 925 -58.25 -24.88 28.94
C LEU A 925 -57.28 -24.29 27.91
N PHE A 926 -57.02 -22.98 27.94
CA PHE A 926 -56.07 -22.32 27.03
C PHE A 926 -54.60 -22.69 27.33
N HIS A 927 -54.25 -22.96 28.59
CA HIS A 927 -52.90 -23.38 28.98
C HIS A 927 -52.56 -24.80 28.48
N PHE A 928 -53.57 -25.64 28.27
CA PHE A 928 -53.40 -27.01 27.77
C PHE A 928 -53.13 -27.04 26.25
N ASP A 929 -53.86 -26.21 25.47
CA ASP A 929 -53.63 -26.07 24.02
C ASP A 929 -52.31 -25.38 23.68
N PHE A 930 -51.86 -24.43 24.49
CA PHE A 930 -50.59 -23.71 24.25
C PHE A 930 -49.35 -24.60 24.47
N SER A 931 -49.41 -25.52 25.43
CA SER A 931 -48.34 -26.51 25.68
C SER A 931 -48.29 -27.56 24.56
N PHE A 932 -49.44 -28.00 24.06
CA PHE A 932 -49.54 -28.93 22.94
C PHE A 932 -48.98 -28.32 21.64
N PHE A 933 -49.27 -27.04 21.36
CA PHE A 933 -48.76 -26.34 20.18
C PHE A 933 -47.25 -26.10 20.24
N LEU A 934 -46.70 -25.75 21.42
CA LEU A 934 -45.26 -25.60 21.61
C LEU A 934 -44.53 -26.94 21.40
N HIS A 935 -45.07 -28.04 21.93
CA HIS A 935 -44.44 -29.36 21.81
C HIS A 935 -44.43 -29.86 20.36
N HIS A 936 -45.51 -29.64 19.59
CA HIS A 936 -45.56 -29.97 18.17
C HIS A 936 -44.64 -29.09 17.32
N PHE A 937 -44.53 -27.79 17.64
CA PHE A 937 -43.64 -26.87 16.93
C PHE A 937 -42.15 -27.19 17.18
N PHE A 938 -41.76 -27.50 18.43
CA PHE A 938 -40.41 -27.95 18.74
C PHE A 938 -40.08 -29.30 18.11
N PHE A 939 -41.04 -30.23 18.05
CA PHE A 939 -40.85 -31.51 17.38
C PHE A 939 -40.68 -31.34 15.86
N LEU A 940 -41.48 -30.49 15.22
CA LEU A 940 -41.38 -30.20 13.77
C LEU A 940 -40.09 -29.45 13.42
N SER A 941 -39.66 -28.49 14.26
CA SER A 941 -38.38 -27.78 14.13
C SER A 941 -37.18 -28.72 14.26
N PHE A 942 -37.24 -29.67 15.21
CA PHE A 942 -36.18 -30.64 15.42
C PHE A 942 -36.11 -31.67 14.27
N PHE A 943 -37.28 -32.09 13.77
CA PHE A 943 -37.38 -33.01 12.63
C PHE A 943 -36.88 -32.37 11.32
N LEU A 944 -37.20 -31.09 11.07
CA LEU A 944 -36.68 -30.35 9.91
C LEU A 944 -35.15 -30.17 10.00
N SER A 945 -34.61 -29.88 11.19
CA SER A 945 -33.17 -29.74 11.42
C SER A 945 -32.41 -31.06 11.18
N PHE A 946 -32.97 -32.18 11.61
CA PHE A 946 -32.43 -33.52 11.36
C PHE A 946 -32.48 -33.90 9.87
N PHE A 947 -33.58 -33.60 9.17
CA PHE A 947 -33.69 -33.86 7.73
C PHE A 947 -32.70 -33.00 6.91
N LEU A 948 -32.52 -31.73 7.27
CA LEU A 948 -31.59 -30.83 6.59
C LEU A 948 -30.14 -31.28 6.77
N SER A 949 -29.78 -31.74 7.98
CA SER A 949 -28.44 -32.24 8.28
C SER A 949 -28.15 -33.60 7.63
N PHE A 950 -29.14 -34.49 7.54
CA PHE A 950 -29.05 -35.75 6.79
C PHE A 950 -28.88 -35.50 5.27
N PHE A 951 -29.63 -34.56 4.69
CA PHE A 951 -29.52 -34.20 3.27
C PHE A 951 -28.17 -33.55 2.95
N LEU A 952 -27.66 -32.67 3.83
CA LEU A 952 -26.34 -32.07 3.70
C LEU A 952 -25.23 -33.13 3.77
N LEU A 953 -25.32 -34.09 4.69
CA LEU A 953 -24.32 -35.17 4.81
C LEU A 953 -24.33 -36.09 3.59
N HIS A 954 -25.51 -36.45 3.08
CA HIS A 954 -25.65 -37.25 1.85
C HIS A 954 -25.13 -36.48 0.62
N PHE A 955 -25.40 -35.17 0.54
CA PHE A 955 -24.88 -34.32 -0.53
C PHE A 955 -23.35 -34.21 -0.49
N PHE A 956 -22.77 -34.04 0.69
CA PHE A 956 -21.31 -34.04 0.88
C PHE A 956 -20.67 -35.38 0.53
N PHE A 957 -21.30 -36.50 0.91
CA PHE A 957 -20.82 -37.85 0.60
C PHE A 957 -20.88 -38.13 -0.92
N SER A 958 -21.98 -37.79 -1.58
CA SER A 958 -22.12 -37.92 -3.04
C SER A 958 -21.15 -37.00 -3.80
N PHE A 959 -20.92 -35.78 -3.32
CA PHE A 959 -19.96 -34.84 -3.92
C PHE A 959 -18.51 -35.33 -3.77
N PHE A 960 -18.14 -35.87 -2.61
CA PHE A 960 -16.80 -36.45 -2.38
C PHE A 960 -16.57 -37.72 -3.19
N LEU A 961 -17.59 -38.57 -3.36
CA LEU A 961 -17.52 -39.73 -4.25
C LEU A 961 -17.29 -39.28 -5.70
N LEU A 962 -18.02 -38.24 -6.16
CA LEU A 962 -17.85 -37.69 -7.50
C LEU A 962 -16.43 -37.12 -7.71
N LEU A 963 -15.88 -36.45 -6.70
CA LEU A 963 -14.53 -35.91 -6.71
C LEU A 963 -13.48 -37.04 -6.76
N HIS A 964 -13.70 -38.12 -6.00
CA HIS A 964 -12.82 -39.28 -5.97
C HIS A 964 -12.84 -40.04 -7.30
N TYR A 965 -14.01 -40.24 -7.91
CA TYR A 965 -14.15 -40.82 -9.25
C TYR A 965 -13.54 -39.94 -10.35
N SER A 966 -13.66 -38.60 -10.25
CA SER A 966 -13.01 -37.67 -11.18
C SER A 966 -11.48 -37.70 -11.07
N LEU A 967 -10.94 -37.78 -9.85
CA LEU A 967 -9.50 -37.95 -9.61
C LEU A 967 -8.98 -39.30 -10.12
N LEU A 968 -9.71 -40.40 -9.86
CA LEU A 968 -9.38 -41.73 -10.38
C LEU A 968 -9.45 -41.77 -11.92
N PHE A 969 -10.44 -41.13 -12.52
CA PHE A 969 -10.59 -41.04 -13.99
C PHE A 969 -9.44 -40.23 -14.62
N ASN A 970 -9.06 -39.09 -14.03
CA ASN A 970 -7.92 -38.30 -14.49
C ASN A 970 -6.58 -39.01 -14.28
N CYS A 971 -6.42 -39.78 -13.21
CA CYS A 971 -5.25 -40.64 -12.99
C CYS A 971 -5.20 -41.80 -14.02
N PHE A 972 -6.33 -42.42 -14.35
CA PHE A 972 -6.41 -43.46 -15.38
C PHE A 972 -6.12 -42.90 -16.78
N LEU A 973 -6.62 -41.71 -17.09
CA LEU A 973 -6.36 -41.01 -18.35
C LEU A 973 -4.87 -40.63 -18.47
N PHE A 974 -4.24 -40.23 -17.37
CA PHE A 974 -2.81 -39.89 -17.33
C PHE A 974 -1.91 -41.14 -17.45
N LEU A 975 -2.28 -42.26 -16.82
CA LEU A 975 -1.58 -43.54 -16.99
C LEU A 975 -1.72 -44.09 -18.42
N PHE A 976 -2.87 -43.87 -19.06
CA PHE A 976 -3.12 -44.26 -20.46
C PHE A 976 -2.43 -43.34 -21.48
N LEU A 977 -2.16 -42.08 -21.13
CA LEU A 977 -1.38 -41.14 -21.95
C LEU A 977 0.14 -41.28 -21.75
N CYS A 978 0.58 -41.93 -20.68
CA CYS A 978 1.99 -42.23 -20.39
C CYS A 978 2.45 -43.63 -20.85
N SER A 979 1.54 -44.55 -21.21
CA SER A 979 1.84 -45.81 -21.91
C SER A 979 1.75 -45.63 -23.41
#